data_AF-A0A9R1CC85-F1
#
_entry.id   AF-A0A9R1CC85-F1
#
_cell.length_a   1.000
_cell.length_b   1.000
_cell.length_c   1.000
_cell.angle_alpha   90.00
_cell.angle_beta   90.00
_cell.angle_gamma   90.00
#
_symmetry.space_group_name_H-M   'P 1'
#
loop_
_entity.id
_entity.type
_entity.pdbx_description
1 polymer ?
#
loop_
_entity_poly.entity_id
_entity_poly.type
_entity_poly.pdbx_seq_one_letter_code
_entity_poly.pdbx_strand_id
1 'polypeptide(L)'
;MKRRLLFIIILFLSTSFGYCQETGSDSAFVKTAIPRHFYKNLAFGGQRRESDSLSVASVNVGLWTAVDTLRGLQLGLFKSGTSQRMSGVSIGGIFNGHLGSVSGVQAALGTNLTVGMFKGLQLGSFNVAGYQHGLQVGMLSNLSAHPLYGVQIAALTNVTKGMRGGVQVGMLNINSGDQRGFQFGTYNYADTLCGFQLGIINVTDRSPKGYQIGILNMTNENDSRHLGLININPRTRIQLMAYSGNYNKLSVGVRFRNRSTYYIVGLNSFYSGFGVKNYSGGIGYRIGQYFNLSPKFSLSGDIGYSHIETFQDETATRPERMYSLEWRINADWQINKYLGAFVSGGYGQTRWYNHHRRFNSKPIVEAGLTFDLRPLRNDVSGLEALARRKGMTDRQFEAMFGIYKGSERDSLYAYNLPSFMRKRPWRAVAEDVGINLLVHYFDRFVLNADYAQTNFSTMADNFRNGFVWDNDQFSTNQFAHPYHGNLYFNTARNNGLNFWTSIPYALGGSLMWEFWGENEPPAINDVISTTCGGMALGEVFYRTSALALDDSKVGWPRFWHELAAGILNPVRLFNRIITGDAWRVRTSHNLYHDYNRIPVDATVMIGGRYVADENSIARGSRNLRFGFHLDYGDSYADEPTQPYDYFTADIGFNVGTQPFLSDVHLIGRLYGHNIYEGKRFRAQWGIFQHFDYYASDSIRGSEMKNPFEISETAAFGPGLLMQFPATGSLSLLEQKLYVNGILLGGSKSDYYHIIDRDYNIGSGFGWKSNTRMNFKNFGNFILNVEYYRLWTWKGFEKKDIEAPDFNPLFLNAQGDKSNAQLLVIAPVAEIKVGNGWNIIIHGAFYNRLTHYAYHPNKHSSTYELTVGGAFHF
;
A
#
# COMPACT_ATOMS: atom_id res chain seq x y z
N MET A 1 -17.19 -32.21 -15.45
CA MET A 1 -16.89 -32.58 -14.04
C MET A 1 -15.91 -31.61 -13.34
N LYS A 2 -14.96 -30.96 -14.04
CA LYS A 2 -13.98 -30.01 -13.46
C LYS A 2 -14.53 -28.61 -13.07
N ARG A 3 -15.57 -28.08 -13.74
CA ARG A 3 -16.21 -26.78 -13.41
C ARG A 3 -17.04 -26.76 -12.13
N ARG A 4 -17.49 -27.92 -11.62
CA ARG A 4 -18.27 -28.00 -10.37
C ARG A 4 -17.39 -27.92 -9.12
N LEU A 5 -16.13 -28.32 -9.18
CA LEU A 5 -15.25 -28.36 -8.01
C LEU A 5 -14.83 -26.96 -7.54
N LEU A 6 -14.47 -26.07 -8.47
CA LEU A 6 -14.09 -24.67 -8.17
C LEU A 6 -15.31 -23.85 -7.71
N PHE A 7 -16.47 -24.07 -8.32
CA PHE A 7 -17.73 -23.44 -7.91
C PHE A 7 -18.15 -23.93 -6.52
N ILE A 8 -17.95 -25.20 -6.18
CA ILE A 8 -18.22 -25.75 -4.84
C ILE A 8 -17.24 -25.19 -3.79
N ILE A 9 -15.96 -25.00 -4.11
CA ILE A 9 -14.98 -24.41 -3.17
C ILE A 9 -15.32 -22.94 -2.86
N ILE A 10 -15.71 -22.17 -3.89
CA ILE A 10 -16.15 -20.76 -3.75
C ILE A 10 -17.50 -20.67 -3.01
N LEU A 11 -18.45 -21.57 -3.31
CA LEU A 11 -19.74 -21.65 -2.58
C LEU A 11 -19.57 -22.12 -1.12
N PHE A 12 -18.53 -22.91 -0.80
CA PHE A 12 -18.29 -23.44 0.55
C PHE A 12 -17.54 -22.47 1.46
N LEU A 13 -16.65 -21.64 0.90
CA LEU A 13 -16.04 -20.52 1.63
C LEU A 13 -17.08 -19.43 1.93
N SER A 14 -18.00 -19.15 1.00
CA SER A 14 -19.06 -18.15 1.18
C SER A 14 -20.20 -18.59 2.13
N THR A 15 -20.56 -19.88 2.14
CA THR A 15 -21.61 -20.40 3.04
C THR A 15 -21.18 -20.58 4.50
N SER A 16 -19.88 -20.55 4.79
CA SER A 16 -19.35 -20.71 6.16
C SER A 16 -19.34 -19.43 7.00
N PHE A 17 -19.73 -18.28 6.44
CA PHE A 17 -19.77 -17.00 7.16
C PHE A 17 -21.14 -16.30 7.13
N GLY A 18 -21.98 -16.59 6.14
CA GLY A 18 -23.25 -15.89 5.89
C GLY A 18 -24.43 -16.17 6.84
N TYR A 19 -24.23 -16.36 8.14
CA TYR A 19 -25.34 -16.49 9.10
C TYR A 19 -25.03 -15.90 10.48
N CYS A 20 -24.42 -14.71 10.52
CA CYS A 20 -24.20 -13.94 11.74
C CYS A 20 -25.10 -12.69 11.80
N GLN A 21 -26.30 -12.76 11.22
CA GLN A 21 -27.27 -11.67 11.23
C GLN A 21 -28.65 -12.18 11.67
N GLU A 22 -28.72 -12.72 12.88
CA GLU A 22 -29.97 -12.76 13.65
C GLU A 22 -29.63 -12.97 15.13
N THR A 23 -29.51 -11.87 15.87
CA THR A 23 -29.92 -11.66 17.28
C THR A 23 -29.02 -10.62 17.96
N GLY A 24 -29.62 -9.46 18.22
CA GLY A 24 -29.02 -8.40 19.01
C GLY A 24 -28.96 -8.73 20.51
N SER A 25 -28.08 -7.99 21.19
CA SER A 25 -27.99 -7.74 22.63
C SER A 25 -28.75 -8.69 23.58
N ASP A 26 -28.02 -9.59 24.23
CA ASP A 26 -27.86 -9.61 25.68
C ASP A 26 -27.18 -10.92 26.12
N SER A 27 -26.37 -10.81 27.17
CA SER A 27 -25.48 -11.83 27.72
C SER A 27 -26.16 -13.05 28.38
N ALA A 28 -27.34 -13.46 27.89
CA ALA A 28 -28.07 -14.64 28.38
C ALA A 28 -28.46 -15.66 27.27
N PHE A 29 -28.23 -15.37 25.99
CA PHE A 29 -28.70 -16.22 24.87
C PHE A 29 -27.62 -17.06 24.16
N VAL A 30 -26.42 -17.18 24.74
CA VAL A 30 -25.29 -17.97 24.18
C VAL A 30 -25.57 -19.50 24.15
N LYS A 31 -26.76 -19.96 24.56
CA LYS A 31 -27.09 -21.39 24.66
C LYS A 31 -28.01 -21.97 23.58
N THR A 32 -28.59 -21.20 22.65
CA THR A 32 -29.71 -21.76 21.85
C THR A 32 -29.81 -21.44 20.35
N ALA A 33 -28.85 -20.74 19.72
CA ALA A 33 -29.04 -20.38 18.30
C ALA A 33 -27.76 -20.37 17.42
N ILE A 34 -26.85 -21.33 17.59
CA ILE A 34 -25.85 -21.62 16.54
C ILE A 34 -26.40 -22.79 15.70
N PRO A 35 -26.61 -22.64 14.38
CA PRO A 35 -27.13 -23.72 13.53
C PRO A 35 -26.27 -24.98 13.65
N ARG A 36 -26.90 -26.13 13.90
CA ARG A 36 -26.29 -27.43 14.25
C ARG A 36 -25.31 -28.03 13.20
N HIS A 37 -25.09 -27.37 12.06
CA HIS A 37 -24.29 -27.88 10.93
C HIS A 37 -23.41 -26.81 10.26
N PHE A 38 -22.70 -26.00 11.04
CA PHE A 38 -21.94 -24.85 10.52
C PHE A 38 -20.70 -25.22 9.67
N TYR A 39 -20.20 -26.46 9.77
CA TYR A 39 -19.02 -26.90 9.01
C TYR A 39 -19.17 -28.32 8.47
N LYS A 40 -18.94 -28.52 7.17
CA LYS A 40 -18.69 -29.87 6.64
C LYS A 40 -17.31 -30.33 7.10
N ASN A 41 -17.29 -31.23 8.06
CA ASN A 41 -16.08 -31.90 8.49
C ASN A 41 -15.71 -32.99 7.47
N LEU A 42 -14.62 -32.77 6.73
CA LEU A 42 -14.07 -33.72 5.76
C LEU A 42 -12.77 -34.30 6.35
N ALA A 43 -12.94 -35.10 7.39
CA ALA A 43 -11.86 -35.61 8.21
C ALA A 43 -12.21 -36.94 8.88
N PHE A 44 -11.17 -37.72 9.16
CA PHE A 44 -11.25 -39.00 9.86
C PHE A 44 -10.64 -38.85 11.27
N GLY A 45 -11.24 -39.49 12.27
CA GLY A 45 -10.73 -39.48 13.63
C GLY A 45 -11.74 -39.90 14.69
N GLY A 46 -11.29 -39.99 15.95
CA GLY A 46 -12.08 -40.39 17.11
C GLY A 46 -13.11 -39.32 17.51
N GLN A 47 -14.16 -39.19 16.70
CA GLN A 47 -15.28 -38.28 16.92
C GLN A 47 -16.40 -39.00 17.67
N ARG A 48 -16.97 -38.32 18.67
CA ARG A 48 -18.18 -38.75 19.38
C ARG A 48 -19.19 -37.62 19.32
N ARG A 49 -20.47 -37.98 19.23
CA ARG A 49 -21.57 -37.02 19.43
C ARG A 49 -22.05 -37.18 20.86
N GLU A 50 -22.08 -36.08 21.60
CA GLU A 50 -22.64 -36.03 22.95
C GLU A 50 -24.17 -35.96 22.90
N SER A 51 -24.84 -36.13 24.05
CA SER A 51 -26.31 -36.14 24.16
C SER A 51 -26.99 -34.85 23.69
N ASP A 52 -26.25 -33.74 23.67
CA ASP A 52 -26.68 -32.43 23.19
C ASP A 52 -26.44 -32.22 21.67
N SER A 53 -26.06 -33.29 20.96
CA SER A 53 -25.71 -33.31 19.53
C SER A 53 -24.39 -32.59 19.17
N LEU A 54 -23.61 -32.12 20.14
CA LEU A 54 -22.31 -31.50 19.85
C LEU A 54 -21.29 -32.54 19.39
N SER A 55 -20.51 -32.18 18.37
CA SER A 55 -19.40 -32.98 17.89
C SER A 55 -18.16 -32.75 18.75
N VAL A 56 -17.71 -33.79 19.44
CA VAL A 56 -16.49 -33.79 20.26
C VAL A 56 -15.46 -34.71 19.61
N ALA A 57 -14.25 -34.22 19.40
CA ALA A 57 -13.15 -35.04 18.89
C ALA A 57 -11.96 -35.03 19.83
N SER A 58 -11.31 -36.19 19.98
CA SER A 58 -9.98 -36.28 20.59
C SER A 58 -8.87 -36.29 19.54
N VAL A 59 -9.16 -36.83 18.35
CA VAL A 59 -8.28 -36.77 17.18
C VAL A 59 -9.14 -36.46 15.96
N ASN A 60 -8.76 -35.49 15.14
CA ASN A 60 -9.47 -35.15 13.90
C ASN A 60 -8.47 -34.75 12.79
N VAL A 61 -8.32 -35.58 11.77
CA VAL A 61 -7.32 -35.39 10.70
C VAL A 61 -8.00 -35.43 9.33
N GLY A 62 -7.79 -34.41 8.50
CA GLY A 62 -8.43 -34.36 7.18
C GLY A 62 -8.09 -33.15 6.34
N LEU A 63 -8.82 -32.97 5.24
CA LEU A 63 -8.65 -31.80 4.37
C LEU A 63 -9.27 -30.56 5.03
N TRP A 64 -10.46 -30.74 5.62
CA TRP A 64 -11.23 -29.73 6.31
C TRP A 64 -11.68 -30.31 7.65
N THR A 65 -10.99 -29.93 8.73
CA THR A 65 -11.34 -30.40 10.07
C THR A 65 -12.20 -29.36 10.76
N ALA A 66 -13.39 -29.75 11.19
CA ALA A 66 -14.29 -28.86 11.91
C ALA A 66 -15.19 -29.64 12.87
N VAL A 67 -15.09 -29.32 14.16
CA VAL A 67 -15.86 -29.96 15.25
C VAL A 67 -16.31 -28.90 16.23
N ASP A 68 -17.29 -29.18 17.07
CA ASP A 68 -17.75 -28.18 18.05
C ASP A 68 -16.76 -28.03 19.19
N THR A 69 -16.27 -29.16 19.70
CA THR A 69 -15.26 -29.21 20.76
C THR A 69 -14.11 -30.15 20.40
N LEU A 70 -12.88 -29.67 20.53
CA LEU A 70 -11.66 -30.48 20.42
C LEU A 70 -11.04 -30.67 21.81
N ARG A 71 -10.73 -31.93 22.17
CA ARG A 71 -9.94 -32.31 23.34
C ARG A 71 -8.80 -33.25 22.94
N GLY A 72 -7.79 -32.72 22.26
CA GLY A 72 -6.65 -33.49 21.76
C GLY A 72 -6.03 -32.87 20.51
N LEU A 73 -5.91 -33.64 19.43
CA LEU A 73 -5.19 -33.25 18.21
C LEU A 73 -6.13 -33.02 17.02
N GLN A 74 -5.94 -31.92 16.31
CA GLN A 74 -6.64 -31.63 15.06
C GLN A 74 -5.65 -31.19 13.98
N LEU A 75 -5.68 -31.84 12.81
CA LEU A 75 -4.79 -31.57 11.68
C LEU A 75 -5.60 -31.42 10.40
N GLY A 76 -5.75 -30.19 9.91
CA GLY A 76 -6.40 -29.87 8.65
C GLY A 76 -5.40 -29.49 7.56
N LEU A 77 -5.43 -30.14 6.39
CA LEU A 77 -4.54 -29.77 5.26
C LEU A 77 -4.79 -28.34 4.79
N PHE A 78 -6.05 -27.92 4.68
CA PHE A 78 -6.41 -26.56 4.28
C PHE A 78 -6.98 -25.76 5.44
N LYS A 79 -7.90 -26.37 6.20
CA LYS A 79 -8.63 -25.72 7.28
C LYS A 79 -8.72 -26.57 8.54
N SER A 80 -8.52 -25.93 9.69
CA SER A 80 -8.91 -26.42 11.00
C SER A 80 -9.82 -25.42 11.71
N GLY A 81 -10.76 -25.89 12.54
CA GLY A 81 -11.53 -25.00 13.39
C GLY A 81 -12.48 -25.66 14.38
N THR A 82 -12.92 -24.86 15.37
CA THR A 82 -13.93 -25.27 16.35
C THR A 82 -14.94 -24.18 16.66
N SER A 83 -16.20 -24.55 16.88
CA SER A 83 -17.26 -23.57 17.23
C SER A 83 -17.24 -23.17 18.73
N GLN A 84 -16.95 -24.09 19.66
CA GLN A 84 -17.08 -23.82 21.10
C GLN A 84 -15.77 -23.84 21.90
N ARG A 85 -15.01 -24.94 21.83
CA ARG A 85 -13.80 -25.07 22.65
C ARG A 85 -12.73 -25.92 21.99
N MET A 86 -11.50 -25.41 22.01
CA MET A 86 -10.31 -26.16 21.63
C MET A 86 -9.42 -26.31 22.85
N SER A 87 -9.09 -27.56 23.19
CA SER A 87 -8.12 -27.91 24.22
C SER A 87 -7.14 -28.93 23.65
N GLY A 88 -5.88 -28.55 23.50
CA GLY A 88 -4.84 -29.41 22.92
C GLY A 88 -4.10 -28.73 21.75
N VAL A 89 -3.98 -29.41 20.62
CA VAL A 89 -3.22 -28.95 19.45
C VAL A 89 -4.12 -28.89 18.22
N SER A 90 -4.20 -27.75 17.58
CA SER A 90 -4.90 -27.55 16.30
C SER A 90 -3.91 -27.01 15.28
N ILE A 91 -3.78 -27.68 14.14
CA ILE A 91 -2.95 -27.24 13.01
C ILE A 91 -3.85 -27.17 11.76
N GLY A 92 -3.86 -26.04 11.08
CA GLY A 92 -4.50 -25.87 9.78
C GLY A 92 -3.47 -25.42 8.77
N GLY A 93 -3.38 -26.03 7.59
CA GLY A 93 -2.33 -25.66 6.62
C GLY A 93 -2.41 -24.19 6.22
N ILE A 94 -3.57 -23.70 5.76
CA ILE A 94 -3.75 -22.29 5.37
C ILE A 94 -4.48 -21.51 6.46
N PHE A 95 -5.58 -22.07 6.98
CA PHE A 95 -6.42 -21.38 7.95
C PHE A 95 -6.73 -22.25 9.16
N ASN A 96 -6.64 -21.65 10.35
CA ASN A 96 -6.98 -22.31 11.60
C ASN A 96 -7.85 -21.35 12.43
N GLY A 97 -9.15 -21.62 12.57
CA GLY A 97 -10.12 -20.68 13.11
C GLY A 97 -10.98 -21.26 14.22
N HIS A 98 -10.95 -20.65 15.41
CA HIS A 98 -11.74 -21.06 16.56
C HIS A 98 -12.64 -19.91 17.02
N LEU A 99 -13.96 -20.14 17.02
CA LEU A 99 -14.92 -19.12 17.45
C LEU A 99 -14.94 -18.99 18.99
N GLY A 100 -14.91 -20.12 19.68
CA GLY A 100 -14.90 -20.14 21.15
C GLY A 100 -13.50 -20.15 21.77
N SER A 101 -13.38 -20.70 22.99
CA SER A 101 -12.13 -20.62 23.78
C SER A 101 -11.08 -21.64 23.32
N VAL A 102 -9.82 -21.21 23.27
CA VAL A 102 -8.66 -22.02 22.90
C VAL A 102 -7.71 -22.12 24.10
N SER A 103 -7.34 -23.34 24.47
CA SER A 103 -6.33 -23.64 25.49
C SER A 103 -5.33 -24.65 24.95
N GLY A 104 -4.16 -24.20 24.50
CA GLY A 104 -3.12 -25.07 23.95
C GLY A 104 -2.34 -24.45 22.80
N VAL A 105 -2.07 -25.24 21.75
CA VAL A 105 -1.26 -24.83 20.60
C VAL A 105 -2.12 -24.69 19.35
N GLN A 106 -2.02 -23.54 18.69
CA GLN A 106 -2.66 -23.28 17.40
C GLN A 106 -1.57 -22.93 16.38
N ALA A 107 -1.55 -23.62 15.24
CA ALA A 107 -0.59 -23.36 14.18
C ALA A 107 -1.22 -23.31 12.78
N ALA A 108 -0.71 -22.42 11.92
CA ALA A 108 -1.07 -22.35 10.51
C ALA A 108 0.00 -21.65 9.67
N LEU A 109 0.17 -22.02 8.39
CA LEU A 109 1.06 -21.29 7.49
C LEU A 109 0.46 -19.93 7.10
N GLY A 110 -0.86 -19.83 7.02
CA GLY A 110 -1.56 -18.56 6.79
C GLY A 110 -2.00 -17.92 8.09
N THR A 111 -3.29 -18.03 8.40
CA THR A 111 -3.93 -17.26 9.47
C THR A 111 -4.45 -18.15 10.60
N ASN A 112 -4.05 -17.84 11.83
CA ASN A 112 -4.69 -18.31 13.05
C ASN A 112 -5.67 -17.26 13.55
N LEU A 113 -6.93 -17.64 13.73
CA LEU A 113 -7.97 -16.77 14.29
C LEU A 113 -8.58 -17.43 15.53
N THR A 114 -8.63 -16.70 16.64
CA THR A 114 -9.42 -17.06 17.82
C THR A 114 -10.30 -15.87 18.19
N VAL A 115 -11.62 -16.00 18.08
CA VAL A 115 -12.55 -14.91 18.44
C VAL A 115 -12.73 -14.83 19.96
N GLY A 116 -12.78 -15.97 20.65
CA GLY A 116 -12.91 -16.07 22.10
C GLY A 116 -11.60 -15.83 22.87
N MET A 117 -11.51 -16.46 24.05
CA MET A 117 -10.29 -16.43 24.86
C MET A 117 -9.25 -17.38 24.30
N PHE A 118 -8.03 -16.88 24.07
CA PHE A 118 -6.87 -17.64 23.69
C PHE A 118 -5.89 -17.77 24.87
N LYS A 119 -5.56 -19.00 25.25
CA LYS A 119 -4.54 -19.32 26.25
C LYS A 119 -3.53 -20.34 25.71
N GLY A 120 -2.28 -19.94 25.49
CA GLY A 120 -1.21 -20.86 25.05
C GLY A 120 -0.28 -20.30 23.99
N LEU A 121 0.01 -21.09 22.94
CA LEU A 121 0.96 -20.76 21.87
C LEU A 121 0.29 -20.69 20.49
N GLN A 122 0.46 -19.57 19.80
CA GLN A 122 -0.04 -19.33 18.44
C GLN A 122 1.16 -19.12 17.49
N LEU A 123 1.26 -19.97 16.46
CA LEU A 123 2.34 -19.95 15.47
C LEU A 123 1.77 -19.81 14.05
N GLY A 124 2.08 -18.74 13.33
CA GLY A 124 1.68 -18.64 11.93
C GLY A 124 2.14 -17.38 11.25
N SER A 125 1.70 -17.13 10.01
CA SER A 125 2.03 -15.87 9.33
C SER A 125 1.27 -14.71 9.97
N PHE A 126 -0.02 -14.92 10.22
CA PHE A 126 -0.91 -13.97 10.87
C PHE A 126 -1.58 -14.63 12.07
N ASN A 127 -1.44 -14.04 13.25
CA ASN A 127 -2.15 -14.50 14.45
C ASN A 127 -3.13 -13.44 14.93
N VAL A 128 -4.39 -13.82 15.10
CA VAL A 128 -5.46 -12.95 15.57
C VAL A 128 -6.13 -13.61 16.78
N ALA A 129 -6.19 -12.89 17.91
CA ALA A 129 -6.87 -13.33 19.11
C ALA A 129 -7.83 -12.25 19.65
N GLY A 130 -9.00 -12.67 20.12
CA GLY A 130 -9.93 -11.83 20.85
C GLY A 130 -9.32 -11.39 22.17
N TYR A 131 -9.01 -12.35 23.04
CA TYR A 131 -8.29 -12.13 24.30
C TYR A 131 -7.03 -13.01 24.34
N GLN A 132 -5.85 -12.40 24.44
CA GLN A 132 -4.58 -13.14 24.46
C GLN A 132 -4.03 -13.32 25.88
N HIS A 133 -3.82 -14.58 26.27
CA HIS A 133 -3.01 -15.01 27.41
C HIS A 133 -1.93 -16.01 26.96
N GLY A 134 -0.73 -15.55 26.65
CA GLY A 134 0.37 -16.43 26.24
C GLY A 134 1.26 -15.84 25.14
N LEU A 135 1.80 -16.70 24.30
CA LEU A 135 2.79 -16.36 23.27
C LEU A 135 2.17 -16.42 21.87
N GLN A 136 2.28 -15.32 21.13
CA GLN A 136 2.03 -15.27 19.68
C GLN A 136 3.36 -15.06 18.95
N VAL A 137 3.68 -15.95 18.03
CA VAL A 137 4.81 -15.79 17.10
C VAL A 137 4.26 -15.76 15.69
N GLY A 138 4.26 -14.56 15.12
CA GLY A 138 3.83 -14.26 13.78
C GLY A 138 5.04 -14.18 12.86
N MET A 139 5.00 -14.78 11.67
CA MET A 139 6.02 -14.44 10.66
C MET A 139 5.84 -12.98 10.23
N LEU A 140 4.60 -12.50 10.15
CA LEU A 140 4.28 -11.17 9.63
C LEU A 140 3.63 -10.31 10.70
N SER A 141 2.46 -10.73 11.21
CA SER A 141 1.68 -9.90 12.13
C SER A 141 0.99 -10.68 13.24
N ASN A 142 0.92 -10.05 14.41
CA ASN A 142 0.12 -10.49 15.54
C ASN A 142 -0.90 -9.41 15.94
N LEU A 143 -2.10 -9.83 16.32
CA LEU A 143 -3.20 -8.94 16.64
C LEU A 143 -3.99 -9.45 17.84
N SER A 144 -4.22 -8.57 18.81
CA SER A 144 -5.08 -8.81 19.98
C SER A 144 -6.15 -7.72 20.07
N ALA A 145 -7.42 -8.11 19.97
CA ALA A 145 -8.54 -7.15 20.03
C ALA A 145 -8.81 -6.60 21.45
N HIS A 146 -8.28 -7.26 22.49
CA HIS A 146 -8.37 -6.89 23.90
C HIS A 146 -6.99 -6.80 24.55
N PRO A 147 -6.88 -6.31 25.81
CA PRO A 147 -5.60 -6.14 26.45
C PRO A 147 -4.76 -7.42 26.50
N LEU A 148 -3.53 -7.31 26.01
CA LEU A 148 -2.53 -8.37 26.00
C LEU A 148 -2.05 -8.72 27.41
N TYR A 149 -1.98 -10.02 27.71
CA TYR A 149 -1.19 -10.59 28.79
C TYR A 149 -0.24 -11.67 28.24
N GLY A 150 1.05 -11.35 28.09
CA GLY A 150 2.04 -12.26 27.51
C GLY A 150 2.93 -11.60 26.46
N VAL A 151 3.28 -12.34 25.41
CA VAL A 151 4.33 -11.95 24.46
C VAL A 151 3.81 -12.02 23.01
N GLN A 152 4.08 -10.99 22.22
CA GLN A 152 3.87 -10.97 20.78
C GLN A 152 5.22 -10.73 20.08
N ILE A 153 5.60 -11.63 19.18
CA ILE A 153 6.80 -11.51 18.34
C ILE A 153 6.36 -11.62 16.89
N ALA A 154 6.63 -10.59 16.10
CA ALA A 154 6.32 -10.57 14.68
C ALA A 154 7.44 -9.88 13.90
N ALA A 155 7.68 -10.25 12.64
CA ALA A 155 8.66 -9.50 11.84
C ALA A 155 8.16 -8.09 11.54
N LEU A 156 6.86 -7.93 11.23
CA LEU A 156 6.32 -6.66 10.76
C LEU A 156 5.52 -5.96 11.84
N THR A 157 4.33 -6.46 12.22
CA THR A 157 3.40 -5.69 13.05
C THR A 157 2.84 -6.46 14.23
N ASN A 158 2.90 -5.87 15.43
CA ASN A 158 2.16 -6.33 16.60
C ASN A 158 1.14 -5.27 16.99
N VAL A 159 -0.14 -5.64 17.05
CA VAL A 159 -1.25 -4.74 17.39
C VAL A 159 -1.98 -5.27 18.61
N THR A 160 -2.17 -4.42 19.63
CA THR A 160 -2.99 -4.76 20.80
C THR A 160 -3.82 -3.57 21.27
N LYS A 161 -4.98 -3.86 21.87
CA LYS A 161 -5.83 -2.85 22.51
C LYS A 161 -5.62 -2.83 24.02
N GLY A 162 -4.46 -2.33 24.44
CA GLY A 162 -3.98 -2.37 25.82
C GLY A 162 -2.98 -3.51 26.06
N MET A 163 -2.15 -3.35 27.09
CA MET A 163 -1.18 -4.34 27.55
C MET A 163 -1.06 -4.24 29.07
N ARG A 164 -1.58 -5.25 29.78
CA ARG A 164 -1.61 -5.26 31.27
C ARG A 164 -0.38 -5.88 31.92
N GLY A 165 0.56 -6.35 31.10
CA GLY A 165 1.79 -7.03 31.48
C GLY A 165 2.26 -7.87 30.31
N GLY A 166 3.26 -7.39 29.55
CA GLY A 166 3.70 -8.11 28.36
C GLY A 166 4.89 -7.51 27.62
N VAL A 167 5.26 -8.17 26.52
CA VAL A 167 6.36 -7.79 25.63
C VAL A 167 5.87 -7.83 24.18
N GLN A 168 6.17 -6.78 23.41
CA GLN A 168 6.01 -6.77 21.95
C GLN A 168 7.35 -6.57 21.27
N VAL A 169 7.67 -7.43 20.30
CA VAL A 169 8.89 -7.35 19.48
C VAL A 169 8.52 -7.44 18.00
N GLY A 170 8.87 -6.42 17.23
CA GLY A 170 8.63 -6.37 15.79
C GLY A 170 8.95 -5.01 15.20
N MET A 171 8.85 -4.84 13.88
CA MET A 171 9.11 -3.52 13.26
C MET A 171 8.15 -2.46 13.80
N LEU A 172 6.84 -2.70 13.76
CA LEU A 172 5.83 -1.83 14.34
C LEU A 172 5.17 -2.50 15.55
N ASN A 173 5.18 -1.85 16.71
CA ASN A 173 4.40 -2.26 17.87
C ASN A 173 3.37 -1.19 18.23
N ILE A 174 2.10 -1.53 18.12
CA ILE A 174 0.98 -0.60 18.29
C ILE A 174 0.16 -1.05 19.49
N ASN A 175 0.08 -0.19 20.50
CA ASN A 175 -0.80 -0.37 21.66
C ASN A 175 -1.82 0.75 21.77
N SER A 176 -3.06 0.45 21.40
CA SER A 176 -4.20 1.35 21.52
C SER A 176 -4.85 1.21 22.90
N GLY A 177 -4.13 1.65 23.95
CA GLY A 177 -4.59 1.65 25.34
C GLY A 177 -3.44 1.85 26.32
N ASP A 178 -3.65 1.40 27.57
CA ASP A 178 -2.60 1.41 28.59
C ASP A 178 -1.50 0.41 28.24
N GLN A 179 -0.25 0.86 28.25
CA GLN A 179 0.94 0.05 28.03
C GLN A 179 1.65 -0.17 29.37
N ARG A 180 1.59 -1.40 29.89
CA ARG A 180 2.36 -1.87 31.06
C ARG A 180 3.25 -3.03 30.63
N GLY A 181 4.50 -2.72 30.29
CA GLY A 181 5.51 -3.72 29.90
C GLY A 181 6.54 -3.15 28.93
N PHE A 182 7.00 -3.94 27.96
CA PHE A 182 8.12 -3.58 27.08
C PHE A 182 7.73 -3.64 25.60
N GLN A 183 8.11 -2.63 24.82
CA GLN A 183 8.00 -2.64 23.35
C GLN A 183 9.39 -2.43 22.75
N PHE A 184 9.78 -3.28 21.79
CA PHE A 184 11.03 -3.17 21.04
C PHE A 184 10.77 -3.27 19.54
N GLY A 185 11.17 -2.24 18.79
CA GLY A 185 10.90 -2.17 17.37
C GLY A 185 11.47 -0.95 16.67
N THR A 186 11.25 -0.84 15.35
CA THR A 186 11.60 0.37 14.62
C THR A 186 10.63 1.50 14.96
N TYR A 187 9.35 1.19 15.14
CA TYR A 187 8.31 2.14 15.53
C TYR A 187 7.46 1.56 16.66
N ASN A 188 7.34 2.27 17.78
CA ASN A 188 6.47 1.90 18.89
C ASN A 188 5.43 2.98 19.15
N TYR A 189 4.18 2.58 19.32
CA TYR A 189 3.06 3.45 19.67
C TYR A 189 2.34 2.97 20.94
N ALA A 190 1.97 3.92 21.80
CA ALA A 190 1.10 3.69 22.96
C ALA A 190 0.14 4.87 23.21
N ASP A 191 -1.13 4.62 23.54
CA ASP A 191 -2.02 5.70 24.01
C ASP A 191 -1.59 6.21 25.39
N THR A 192 -1.29 5.30 26.33
CA THR A 192 -0.82 5.68 27.66
C THR A 192 0.35 4.80 28.09
N LEU A 193 1.55 5.37 28.10
CA LEU A 193 2.78 4.68 28.42
C LEU A 193 3.04 4.63 29.93
N CYS A 194 3.01 3.42 30.50
CA CYS A 194 3.37 3.15 31.90
C CYS A 194 4.53 2.13 32.03
N GLY A 195 5.12 1.71 30.91
CA GLY A 195 6.28 0.84 30.83
C GLY A 195 7.41 1.44 30.00
N PHE A 196 8.03 0.65 29.14
CA PHE A 196 9.22 1.01 28.35
C PHE A 196 8.99 0.82 26.85
N GLN A 197 9.45 1.79 26.08
CA GLN A 197 9.56 1.74 24.62
C GLN A 197 11.03 1.90 24.22
N LEU A 198 11.55 0.95 23.46
CA LEU A 198 12.88 1.01 22.86
C LEU A 198 12.75 0.89 21.34
N GLY A 199 13.19 1.90 20.59
CA GLY A 199 13.06 1.86 19.15
C GLY A 199 13.65 3.02 18.39
N ILE A 200 13.51 3.03 17.06
CA ILE A 200 13.95 4.18 16.26
C ILE A 200 12.99 5.35 16.48
N ILE A 201 11.68 5.09 16.41
CA ILE A 201 10.62 6.06 16.63
C ILE A 201 9.71 5.55 17.73
N ASN A 202 9.50 6.34 18.77
CA ASN A 202 8.56 6.05 19.84
C ASN A 202 7.54 7.18 19.93
N VAL A 203 6.25 6.83 19.89
CA VAL A 203 5.16 7.80 19.91
C VAL A 203 4.21 7.42 21.04
N THR A 204 3.81 8.41 21.84
CA THR A 204 2.84 8.21 22.91
C THR A 204 1.88 9.38 23.02
N ASP A 205 0.63 9.15 23.40
CA ASP A 205 -0.28 10.27 23.69
C ASP A 205 -0.05 10.80 25.11
N ARG A 206 -0.09 9.92 26.10
CA ARG A 206 0.24 10.22 27.51
C ARG A 206 1.34 9.29 28.02
N SER A 207 2.22 9.77 28.89
CA SER A 207 3.31 9.00 29.49
C SER A 207 3.49 9.36 30.97
N PRO A 208 2.52 9.01 31.84
CA PRO A 208 2.58 9.40 33.25
C PRO A 208 3.74 8.73 34.01
N LYS A 209 4.13 7.52 33.61
CA LYS A 209 5.19 6.71 34.25
C LYS A 209 6.09 5.99 33.25
N GLY A 210 5.97 6.32 31.96
CA GLY A 210 6.64 5.62 30.88
C GLY A 210 8.03 6.15 30.56
N TYR A 211 8.88 5.29 29.98
CA TYR A 211 10.19 5.65 29.44
C TYR A 211 10.25 5.35 27.96
N GLN A 212 10.64 6.35 27.17
CA GLN A 212 10.91 6.20 25.74
C GLN A 212 12.41 6.32 25.48
N ILE A 213 13.00 5.34 24.81
CA ILE A 213 14.41 5.34 24.40
C ILE A 213 14.47 5.14 22.90
N GLY A 214 14.98 6.12 22.16
CA GLY A 214 15.02 6.01 20.71
C GLY A 214 15.67 7.14 19.96
N ILE A 215 15.69 7.07 18.63
CA ILE A 215 16.19 8.17 17.80
C ILE A 215 15.21 9.34 17.86
N LEU A 216 13.92 9.08 17.69
CA LEU A 216 12.85 10.06 17.77
C LEU A 216 11.83 9.62 18.82
N ASN A 217 11.62 10.42 19.87
CA ASN A 217 10.55 10.20 20.84
C ASN A 217 9.54 11.35 20.74
N MET A 218 8.26 11.00 20.69
CA MET A 218 7.17 11.95 20.53
C MET A 218 6.10 11.70 21.59
N THR A 219 5.62 12.78 22.20
CA THR A 219 4.59 12.75 23.24
C THR A 219 3.62 13.92 23.08
N ASN A 220 2.37 13.78 23.52
CA ASN A 220 1.46 14.92 23.70
C ASN A 220 1.43 15.43 25.15
N GLU A 221 2.30 14.91 26.02
CA GLU A 221 2.44 15.34 27.42
C GLU A 221 3.72 16.14 27.64
N ASN A 222 3.67 17.14 28.54
CA ASN A 222 4.80 18.06 28.75
C ASN A 222 5.95 17.48 29.58
N ASP A 223 5.66 16.56 30.51
CA ASP A 223 6.61 16.08 31.54
C ASP A 223 6.94 14.58 31.37
N SER A 224 6.99 14.09 30.13
CA SER A 224 7.34 12.70 29.83
C SER A 224 8.84 12.42 29.98
N ARG A 225 9.19 11.18 30.35
CA ARG A 225 10.59 10.72 30.43
C ARG A 225 11.01 10.11 29.10
N HIS A 226 11.82 10.83 28.35
CA HIS A 226 12.33 10.38 27.06
C HIS A 226 13.85 10.59 26.96
N LEU A 227 14.54 9.61 26.37
CA LEU A 227 15.96 9.63 26.07
C LEU A 227 16.13 9.36 24.58
N GLY A 228 16.55 10.35 23.82
CA GLY A 228 16.68 10.18 22.37
C GLY A 228 17.34 11.33 21.65
N LEU A 229 17.66 11.09 20.37
CA LEU A 229 18.30 12.10 19.51
C LEU A 229 17.35 13.26 19.22
N ILE A 230 16.06 13.02 19.12
CA ILE A 230 15.05 14.06 18.94
C ILE A 230 13.90 13.73 19.86
N ASN A 231 13.53 14.68 20.72
CA ASN A 231 12.36 14.55 21.58
C ASN A 231 11.38 15.68 21.27
N ILE A 232 10.14 15.32 20.96
CA ILE A 232 9.07 16.25 20.57
C ILE A 232 7.92 16.12 21.55
N ASN A 233 7.49 17.25 22.10
CA ASN A 233 6.33 17.43 22.96
C ASN A 233 5.55 18.70 22.52
N PRO A 234 4.36 18.99 23.08
CA PRO A 234 3.56 20.14 22.64
C PRO A 234 4.23 21.51 22.82
N ARG A 235 5.29 21.59 23.66
CA ARG A 235 6.09 22.80 23.86
C ARG A 235 7.31 22.87 22.94
N THR A 236 7.60 21.82 22.17
CA THR A 236 8.72 21.80 21.23
C THR A 236 8.49 22.80 20.12
N ARG A 237 9.41 23.76 19.99
CA ARG A 237 9.40 24.76 18.92
C ARG A 237 10.28 24.27 17.79
N ILE A 238 9.71 24.11 16.60
CA ILE A 238 10.42 23.68 15.40
C ILE A 238 10.88 24.92 14.62
N GLN A 239 12.18 25.02 14.35
CA GLN A 239 12.77 26.11 13.59
C GLN A 239 13.48 25.57 12.35
N LEU A 240 13.13 26.08 11.16
CA LEU A 240 13.95 25.89 9.97
C LEU A 240 15.16 26.81 10.05
N MET A 241 16.32 26.32 9.66
CA MET A 241 17.58 27.04 9.75
C MET A 241 18.26 27.06 8.39
N ALA A 242 18.84 28.19 8.03
CA ALA A 242 19.77 28.31 6.92
C ALA A 242 21.01 29.07 7.42
N TYR A 243 22.20 28.49 7.22
CA TYR A 243 23.45 29.05 7.73
C TYR A 243 24.64 28.77 6.82
N SER A 244 25.66 29.60 6.97
CA SER A 244 26.91 29.54 6.20
C SER A 244 28.08 29.97 7.07
N GLY A 245 29.27 29.49 6.75
CA GLY A 245 30.48 29.80 7.50
C GLY A 245 31.76 29.28 6.87
N ASN A 246 32.86 29.39 7.61
CA ASN A 246 34.18 28.90 7.19
C ASN A 246 34.30 27.35 7.23
N TYR A 247 33.38 26.70 7.94
CA TYR A 247 33.35 25.26 8.13
C TYR A 247 32.43 24.59 7.10
N ASN A 248 31.17 25.02 7.05
CA ASN A 248 30.16 24.62 6.07
C ASN A 248 29.81 25.79 5.14
N LYS A 249 29.89 25.61 3.82
CA LYS A 249 29.60 26.69 2.85
C LYS A 249 28.12 27.05 2.82
N LEU A 250 27.27 26.04 2.87
CA LEU A 250 25.83 26.20 2.94
C LEU A 250 25.28 25.06 3.77
N SER A 251 24.33 25.36 4.63
CA SER A 251 23.66 24.36 5.43
C SER A 251 22.21 24.74 5.65
N VAL A 252 21.37 23.72 5.61
CA VAL A 252 19.95 23.82 5.94
C VAL A 252 19.66 22.79 7.02
N GLY A 253 18.88 23.17 8.02
CA GLY A 253 18.58 22.27 9.11
C GLY A 253 17.27 22.57 9.78
N VAL A 254 16.83 21.63 10.60
CA VAL A 254 15.65 21.74 11.45
C VAL A 254 16.12 21.65 12.90
N ARG A 255 15.79 22.67 13.69
CA ARG A 255 16.06 22.73 15.12
C ARG A 255 14.79 22.46 15.91
N PHE A 256 14.85 21.49 16.80
CA PHE A 256 13.79 21.13 17.74
C PHE A 256 14.18 21.69 19.11
N ARG A 257 13.60 22.82 19.52
CA ARG A 257 13.86 23.45 20.83
C ARG A 257 12.84 22.98 21.87
N ASN A 258 13.34 22.36 22.93
CA ASN A 258 12.58 21.97 24.12
C ASN A 258 12.79 22.98 25.27
N ARG A 259 12.31 22.69 26.48
CA ARG A 259 12.36 23.62 27.62
C ARG A 259 13.76 24.19 27.91
N SER A 260 14.80 23.36 27.80
CA SER A 260 16.20 23.73 28.08
C SER A 260 17.21 23.15 27.08
N THR A 261 16.81 22.17 26.29
CA THR A 261 17.66 21.48 25.31
C THR A 261 17.19 21.73 23.89
N TYR A 262 18.06 21.51 22.91
CA TYR A 262 17.68 21.50 21.51
C TYR A 262 18.45 20.44 20.73
N TYR A 263 17.84 20.03 19.62
CA TYR A 263 18.40 19.09 18.66
C TYR A 263 18.41 19.75 17.29
N ILE A 264 19.47 19.57 16.51
CA ILE A 264 19.55 20.05 15.12
C ILE A 264 19.84 18.87 14.23
N VAL A 265 19.01 18.67 13.20
CA VAL A 265 19.32 17.78 12.07
C VAL A 265 19.47 18.66 10.85
N GLY A 266 20.56 18.53 10.11
CA GLY A 266 20.79 19.37 8.93
C GLY A 266 21.60 18.70 7.84
N LEU A 267 21.39 19.20 6.62
CA LEU A 267 22.21 18.90 5.47
C LEU A 267 23.27 20.00 5.35
N ASN A 268 24.53 19.60 5.28
CA ASN A 268 25.68 20.48 5.23
C ASN A 268 26.44 20.26 3.92
N SER A 269 26.90 21.34 3.29
CA SER A 269 27.92 21.28 2.25
C SER A 269 29.28 21.64 2.85
N PHE A 270 30.15 20.64 2.96
CA PHE A 270 31.47 20.78 3.57
C PHE A 270 32.48 21.44 2.64
N TYR A 271 33.38 22.24 3.22
CA TYR A 271 34.41 22.95 2.47
C TYR A 271 35.59 22.03 2.10
N SER A 272 35.79 21.76 0.80
CA SER A 272 36.94 21.00 0.26
C SER A 272 37.78 21.76 -0.80
N GLY A 273 37.63 23.09 -0.93
CA GLY A 273 38.41 23.94 -1.86
C GLY A 273 37.57 24.80 -2.82
N PHE A 274 38.24 25.54 -3.73
CA PHE A 274 37.62 26.35 -4.78
C PHE A 274 37.67 25.62 -6.13
N GLY A 275 36.49 25.25 -6.64
CA GLY A 275 36.29 24.60 -7.94
C GLY A 275 34.93 23.91 -7.98
N VAL A 276 34.21 24.00 -9.12
CA VAL A 276 32.88 23.41 -9.35
C VAL A 276 32.90 21.87 -9.23
N LYS A 277 34.09 21.26 -9.21
CA LYS A 277 34.33 19.80 -9.12
C LYS A 277 34.59 19.28 -7.68
N ASN A 278 34.55 20.11 -6.64
CA ASN A 278 34.95 19.74 -5.25
C ASN A 278 33.80 19.82 -4.23
N TYR A 279 32.57 19.43 -4.61
CA TYR A 279 31.44 19.42 -3.69
C TYR A 279 31.47 18.17 -2.78
N SER A 280 31.11 18.36 -1.51
CA SER A 280 30.82 17.28 -0.57
C SER A 280 29.48 17.56 0.09
N GLY A 281 28.70 16.51 0.28
CA GLY A 281 27.43 16.55 0.99
C GLY A 281 27.60 15.87 2.34
N GLY A 282 26.89 16.34 3.35
CA GLY A 282 26.93 15.72 4.65
C GLY A 282 25.63 15.87 5.42
N ILE A 283 25.39 14.94 6.32
CA ILE A 283 24.28 14.99 7.27
C ILE A 283 24.88 15.25 8.65
N GLY A 284 24.43 16.32 9.29
CA GLY A 284 24.83 16.73 10.62
C GLY A 284 23.73 16.52 11.64
N TYR A 285 24.10 16.05 12.81
CA TYR A 285 23.27 15.98 14.00
C TYR A 285 23.95 16.73 15.15
N ARG A 286 23.23 17.62 15.85
CA ARG A 286 23.74 18.38 16.99
C ARG A 286 22.79 18.28 18.18
N ILE A 287 23.35 18.15 19.36
CA ILE A 287 22.63 18.18 20.64
C ILE A 287 23.21 19.27 21.52
N GLY A 288 22.35 20.13 22.07
CA GLY A 288 22.79 21.26 22.87
C GLY A 288 21.83 21.66 23.97
N GLN A 289 22.32 22.55 24.84
CA GLN A 289 21.59 23.17 25.92
C GLN A 289 21.58 24.68 25.72
N TYR A 290 20.47 25.34 26.03
CA TYR A 290 20.35 26.78 25.89
C TYR A 290 19.70 27.44 27.12
N PHE A 291 20.01 28.72 27.29
CA PHE A 291 19.50 29.56 28.34
C PHE A 291 19.01 30.88 27.74
N ASN A 292 17.81 31.30 28.11
CA ASN A 292 17.28 32.61 27.71
C ASN A 292 17.80 33.67 28.68
N LEU A 293 18.60 34.60 28.17
CA LEU A 293 19.07 35.76 28.94
C LEU A 293 18.04 36.90 28.90
N SER A 294 17.28 37.01 27.81
CA SER A 294 16.11 37.88 27.66
C SER A 294 15.07 37.24 26.74
N PRO A 295 13.84 37.75 26.63
CA PRO A 295 12.83 37.23 25.71
C PRO A 295 13.25 37.20 24.24
N LYS A 296 14.28 37.98 23.86
CA LYS A 296 14.81 38.05 22.50
C LYS A 296 16.20 37.45 22.36
N PHE A 297 16.93 37.16 23.45
CA PHE A 297 18.32 36.73 23.38
C PHE A 297 18.56 35.44 24.16
N SER A 298 19.14 34.44 23.48
CA SER A 298 19.51 33.16 24.07
C SER A 298 20.96 32.80 23.80
N LEU A 299 21.62 32.23 24.79
CA LEU A 299 22.96 31.66 24.67
C LEU A 299 22.85 30.14 24.74
N SER A 300 23.65 29.44 23.94
CA SER A 300 23.62 27.97 23.88
C SER A 300 25.00 27.37 23.63
N GLY A 301 25.14 26.09 23.96
CA GLY A 301 26.28 25.27 23.54
C GLY A 301 25.81 23.91 23.04
N ASP A 302 26.44 23.41 21.97
CA ASP A 302 26.17 22.09 21.41
C ASP A 302 27.42 21.29 21.05
N ILE A 303 27.19 19.98 20.97
CA ILE A 303 28.10 18.98 20.43
C ILE A 303 27.45 18.42 19.17
N GLY A 304 28.19 18.37 18.09
CA GLY A 304 27.75 17.95 16.77
C GLY A 304 28.55 16.77 16.22
N TYR A 305 27.86 15.95 15.45
CA TYR A 305 28.42 14.91 14.60
C TYR A 305 27.99 15.16 13.15
N SER A 306 28.93 15.17 12.22
CA SER A 306 28.63 15.27 10.79
C SER A 306 29.22 14.09 10.03
N HIS A 307 28.38 13.36 9.29
CA HIS A 307 28.81 12.42 8.27
C HIS A 307 29.00 13.17 6.95
N ILE A 308 30.09 12.92 6.23
CA ILE A 308 30.48 13.65 5.02
C ILE A 308 30.82 12.63 3.94
N GLU A 309 30.16 12.73 2.79
CA GLU A 309 30.49 11.96 1.58
C GLU A 309 30.98 12.88 0.46
N THR A 310 32.00 12.43 -0.26
CA THR A 310 32.56 13.13 -1.42
C THR A 310 31.95 12.59 -2.72
N PHE A 311 31.55 13.47 -3.63
CA PHE A 311 30.89 13.08 -4.90
C PHE A 311 31.86 12.59 -6.02
N GLN A 312 33.06 12.10 -5.70
CA GLN A 312 34.08 11.61 -6.66
C GLN A 312 34.60 10.22 -6.27
N ASP A 313 35.18 9.50 -7.23
CA ASP A 313 35.83 8.20 -7.05
C ASP A 313 36.95 8.25 -5.99
N GLU A 314 37.07 7.17 -5.22
CA GLU A 314 38.04 7.04 -4.14
C GLU A 314 39.48 7.23 -4.66
N THR A 315 40.23 8.16 -4.07
CA THR A 315 41.67 8.32 -4.33
C THR A 315 42.44 8.27 -3.02
N ALA A 316 43.72 7.88 -3.07
CA ALA A 316 44.58 7.76 -1.89
C ALA A 316 44.70 9.03 -1.02
N THR A 317 44.29 10.19 -1.54
CA THR A 317 44.32 11.51 -0.87
C THR A 317 42.93 12.07 -0.56
N ARG A 318 41.85 11.44 -1.02
CA ARG A 318 40.45 11.86 -0.78
C ARG A 318 39.57 10.64 -0.49
N PRO A 319 39.31 10.35 0.79
CA PRO A 319 38.44 9.23 1.15
C PRO A 319 36.99 9.56 0.80
N GLU A 320 36.27 8.54 0.32
CA GLU A 320 34.86 8.64 -0.07
C GLU A 320 33.95 9.06 1.10
N ARG A 321 34.30 8.64 2.33
CA ARG A 321 33.52 8.88 3.57
C ARG A 321 34.38 9.40 4.71
N MET A 322 33.93 10.46 5.37
CA MET A 322 34.55 11.06 6.55
C MET A 322 33.50 11.34 7.63
N TYR A 323 33.95 11.50 8.87
CA TYR A 323 33.10 12.00 9.95
C TYR A 323 33.76 13.17 10.69
N SER A 324 32.95 14.06 11.24
CA SER A 324 33.41 15.19 12.03
C SER A 324 32.76 15.26 13.39
N LEU A 325 33.55 15.54 14.42
CA LEU A 325 33.09 15.88 15.77
C LEU A 325 33.29 17.37 16.00
N GLU A 326 32.23 18.04 16.42
CA GLU A 326 32.14 19.50 16.42
C GLU A 326 31.63 20.01 17.77
N TRP A 327 32.19 21.12 18.25
CA TRP A 327 31.79 21.75 19.52
C TRP A 327 31.51 23.22 19.25
N ARG A 328 30.38 23.75 19.71
CA ARG A 328 29.94 25.12 19.41
C ARG A 328 29.36 25.82 20.62
N ILE A 329 29.51 27.14 20.60
CA ILE A 329 28.77 28.10 21.42
C ILE A 329 28.00 29.00 20.44
N ASN A 330 26.70 29.16 20.66
CA ASN A 330 25.83 29.96 19.80
C ASN A 330 25.15 31.08 20.60
N ALA A 331 25.04 32.25 19.98
CA ALA A 331 24.20 33.35 20.42
C ALA A 331 23.05 33.53 19.42
N ASP A 332 21.81 33.37 19.86
CA ASP A 332 20.62 33.60 19.03
C ASP A 332 19.91 34.89 19.43
N TRP A 333 19.47 35.63 18.43
CA TRP A 333 18.67 36.84 18.56
C TRP A 333 17.35 36.70 17.80
N GLN A 334 16.24 36.77 18.53
CA GLN A 334 14.90 36.71 17.97
C GLN A 334 14.45 38.10 17.51
N ILE A 335 14.38 38.29 16.19
CA ILE A 335 14.02 39.56 15.55
C ILE A 335 12.51 39.81 15.69
N ASN A 336 11.69 38.82 15.35
CA ASN A 336 10.23 38.88 15.48
C ASN A 336 9.63 37.50 15.86
N LYS A 337 8.30 37.35 15.77
CA LYS A 337 7.61 36.12 16.17
C LYS A 337 7.87 34.89 15.28
N TYR A 338 8.42 35.10 14.08
CA TYR A 338 8.71 34.06 13.07
C TYR A 338 10.18 34.00 12.64
N LEU A 339 10.93 35.10 12.73
CA LEU A 339 12.30 35.23 12.25
C LEU A 339 13.27 35.47 13.41
N GLY A 340 14.39 34.77 13.38
CA GLY A 340 15.56 34.99 14.24
C GLY A 340 16.86 34.89 13.45
N ALA A 341 17.94 35.34 14.05
CA ALA A 341 19.31 35.23 13.55
C ALA A 341 20.21 34.61 14.63
N PHE A 342 21.26 33.93 14.22
CA PHE A 342 22.23 33.36 15.16
C PHE A 342 23.66 33.45 14.64
N VAL A 343 24.60 33.49 15.57
CA VAL A 343 26.04 33.39 15.31
C VAL A 343 26.60 32.27 16.18
N SER A 344 27.47 31.46 15.60
CA SER A 344 28.11 30.31 16.23
C SER A 344 29.62 30.40 16.11
N GLY A 345 30.31 30.18 17.23
CA GLY A 345 31.76 29.99 17.30
C GLY A 345 32.09 28.61 17.87
N GLY A 346 33.11 27.93 17.34
CA GLY A 346 33.40 26.55 17.76
C GLY A 346 34.71 25.96 17.25
N TYR A 347 34.84 24.65 17.38
CA TYR A 347 36.00 23.88 16.91
C TYR A 347 35.55 22.51 16.37
N GLY A 348 36.05 22.12 15.20
CA GLY A 348 35.70 20.86 14.55
C GLY A 348 36.90 19.99 14.25
N GLN A 349 36.78 18.67 14.43
CA GLN A 349 37.79 17.66 14.12
C GLN A 349 37.22 16.62 13.13
N THR A 350 37.77 16.58 11.92
CA THR A 350 37.35 15.66 10.85
C THR A 350 38.33 14.49 10.73
N ARG A 351 37.79 13.27 10.65
CA ARG A 351 38.53 12.00 10.63
C ARG A 351 38.01 11.07 9.53
N TRP A 352 38.85 10.11 9.15
CA TRP A 352 38.52 9.07 8.17
C TRP A 352 37.77 7.94 8.88
N TYR A 353 36.88 7.23 8.17
CA TYR A 353 36.19 6.05 8.72
C TYR A 353 37.12 4.84 8.83
N ASN A 354 37.85 4.52 7.75
CA ASN A 354 38.63 3.27 7.65
C ASN A 354 40.05 3.35 8.22
N HIS A 355 40.55 4.56 8.46
CA HIS A 355 41.89 4.78 9.00
C HIS A 355 41.77 5.74 10.19
N HIS A 356 42.37 5.45 11.34
CA HIS A 356 42.41 6.38 12.48
C HIS A 356 43.27 7.64 12.24
N ARG A 357 43.40 8.09 10.98
CA ARG A 357 44.12 9.30 10.58
C ARG A 357 43.20 10.52 10.63
N ARG A 358 43.71 11.62 11.18
CA ARG A 358 43.02 12.91 11.20
C ARG A 358 43.12 13.55 9.83
N PHE A 359 41.99 14.01 9.28
CA PHE A 359 41.96 14.73 8.00
C PHE A 359 42.22 16.22 8.21
N ASN A 360 41.48 16.85 9.14
CA ASN A 360 41.60 18.29 9.40
C ASN A 360 41.05 18.66 10.80
N SER A 361 41.56 19.74 11.40
CA SER A 361 41.02 20.35 12.62
C SER A 361 41.08 21.87 12.50
N LYS A 362 39.92 22.54 12.56
CA LYS A 362 39.84 24.01 12.35
C LYS A 362 38.77 24.68 13.23
N PRO A 363 38.96 25.97 13.59
CA PRO A 363 37.92 26.78 14.21
C PRO A 363 36.68 26.90 13.32
N ILE A 364 35.51 26.97 13.94
CA ILE A 364 34.20 27.11 13.30
C ILE A 364 33.67 28.52 13.58
N VAL A 365 33.28 29.22 12.52
CA VAL A 365 32.54 30.48 12.57
C VAL A 365 31.40 30.37 11.57
N GLU A 366 30.17 30.34 12.07
CA GLU A 366 28.94 30.20 11.27
C GLU A 366 27.95 31.30 11.68
N ALA A 367 27.17 31.79 10.72
CA ALA A 367 26.06 32.70 10.97
C ALA A 367 24.87 32.30 10.10
N GLY A 368 23.66 32.57 10.56
CA GLY A 368 22.46 32.18 9.82
C GLY A 368 21.15 32.73 10.37
N LEU A 369 20.07 32.32 9.71
CA LEU A 369 18.70 32.69 10.03
C LEU A 369 17.91 31.48 10.51
N THR A 370 16.95 31.74 11.39
CA THR A 370 15.98 30.75 11.89
C THR A 370 14.56 31.21 11.61
N PHE A 371 13.73 30.31 11.07
CA PHE A 371 12.31 30.54 10.80
C PHE A 371 11.46 29.60 11.65
N ASP A 372 10.60 30.16 12.50
CA ASP A 372 9.76 29.40 13.41
C ASP A 372 8.48 28.90 12.76
N LEU A 373 8.35 27.58 12.70
CA LEU A 373 7.13 26.89 12.33
C LEU A 373 6.26 26.76 13.58
N ARG A 374 5.32 27.69 13.77
CA ARG A 374 4.29 27.55 14.81
C ARG A 374 3.18 26.63 14.29
N PRO A 375 2.75 25.61 15.03
CA PRO A 375 1.59 24.80 14.64
C PRO A 375 0.38 25.70 14.47
N LEU A 376 -0.29 25.60 13.33
CA LEU A 376 -1.64 26.13 13.19
C LEU A 376 -2.53 25.26 14.09
N ARG A 377 -3.14 25.89 15.09
CA ARG A 377 -4.20 25.25 15.87
C ARG A 377 -5.27 24.86 14.86
N ASN A 378 -5.59 23.57 14.75
CA ASN A 378 -6.67 23.06 13.91
C ASN A 378 -7.99 23.65 14.40
N ASP A 379 -8.32 24.84 13.93
CA ASP A 379 -9.63 25.43 14.10
C ASP A 379 -10.50 24.90 12.96
N VAL A 380 -11.16 23.76 13.23
CA VAL A 380 -12.27 23.26 12.39
C VAL A 380 -13.37 24.34 12.27
N SER A 381 -13.38 25.32 13.17
CA SER A 381 -14.21 26.54 13.09
C SER A 381 -13.86 27.47 11.92
N GLY A 382 -12.70 27.31 11.27
CA GLY A 382 -12.26 28.20 10.20
C GLY A 382 -13.10 28.10 8.92
N LEU A 383 -13.56 26.90 8.55
CA LEU A 383 -14.41 26.65 7.39
C LEU A 383 -15.86 27.08 7.64
N GLU A 384 -16.40 26.80 8.82
CA GLU A 384 -17.71 27.33 9.24
C GLU A 384 -17.70 28.85 9.37
N ALA A 385 -16.62 29.43 9.91
CA ALA A 385 -16.44 30.88 10.01
C ALA A 385 -16.26 31.54 8.64
N LEU A 386 -15.61 30.86 7.68
CA LEU A 386 -15.51 31.34 6.29
C LEU A 386 -16.86 31.29 5.56
N ALA A 387 -17.62 30.21 5.75
CA ALA A 387 -18.97 30.05 5.18
C ALA A 387 -19.94 31.09 5.75
N ARG A 388 -19.91 31.32 7.06
CA ARG A 388 -20.70 32.38 7.73
C ARG A 388 -20.25 33.79 7.34
N ARG A 389 -18.93 34.04 7.18
CA ARG A 389 -18.42 35.33 6.66
C ARG A 389 -18.83 35.62 5.22
N LYS A 390 -19.05 34.57 4.41
CA LYS A 390 -19.58 34.70 3.03
C LYS A 390 -21.11 34.74 2.98
N GLY A 391 -21.81 34.72 4.11
CA GLY A 391 -23.27 34.78 4.17
C GLY A 391 -23.95 33.52 3.64
N MET A 392 -23.27 32.37 3.61
CA MET A 392 -23.90 31.11 3.19
C MET A 392 -24.92 30.67 4.23
N THR A 393 -26.11 30.33 3.77
CA THR A 393 -27.19 29.76 4.60
C THR A 393 -26.85 28.31 4.98
N ASP A 394 -27.38 27.82 6.10
CA ASP A 394 -27.18 26.43 6.55
C ASP A 394 -27.57 25.41 5.45
N ARG A 395 -28.57 25.75 4.64
CA ARG A 395 -29.00 24.97 3.47
C ARG A 395 -27.96 24.89 2.35
N GLN A 396 -27.20 25.96 2.11
CA GLN A 396 -26.09 25.99 1.14
C GLN A 396 -24.86 25.26 1.66
N PHE A 397 -24.65 25.30 2.98
CA PHE A 397 -23.59 24.55 3.65
C PHE A 397 -23.88 23.04 3.59
N GLU A 398 -25.10 22.61 3.91
CA GLU A 398 -25.56 21.22 3.80
C GLU A 398 -25.55 20.70 2.35
N ALA A 399 -25.86 21.55 1.36
CA ALA A 399 -25.76 21.21 -0.07
C ALA A 399 -24.32 20.97 -0.54
N MET A 400 -23.37 21.74 -0.01
CA MET A 400 -21.94 21.64 -0.33
C MET A 400 -21.30 20.37 0.27
N PHE A 401 -21.85 19.86 1.37
CA PHE A 401 -21.38 18.64 2.06
C PHE A 401 -22.34 17.46 1.92
N GLY A 402 -23.36 17.56 1.07
CA GLY A 402 -24.19 16.44 0.61
C GLY A 402 -25.20 15.88 1.60
N ILE A 403 -25.58 16.54 2.68
CA ILE A 403 -26.52 15.96 3.67
C ILE A 403 -27.98 16.08 3.19
N TYR A 404 -28.40 15.22 2.26
CA TYR A 404 -29.81 15.12 1.81
C TYR A 404 -30.47 13.84 2.36
N LYS A 405 -31.73 13.93 2.85
CA LYS A 405 -32.54 12.81 3.35
C LYS A 405 -33.78 12.56 2.48
N GLY A 406 -34.11 11.29 2.23
CA GLY A 406 -35.41 10.87 1.69
C GLY A 406 -35.60 11.02 0.17
N SER A 407 -36.87 11.13 -0.25
CA SER A 407 -37.35 11.05 -1.65
C SER A 407 -36.76 12.07 -2.64
N GLU A 408 -36.04 13.08 -2.15
CA GLU A 408 -35.28 14.02 -3.00
C GLU A 408 -34.02 13.36 -3.60
N ARG A 409 -33.41 12.37 -2.92
CA ARG A 409 -32.22 11.64 -3.42
C ARG A 409 -32.49 10.91 -4.72
N ASP A 410 -33.67 10.33 -4.87
CA ASP A 410 -33.99 9.53 -6.07
C ASP A 410 -33.95 10.38 -7.33
N SER A 411 -34.32 11.66 -7.20
CA SER A 411 -34.31 12.65 -8.27
C SER A 411 -32.95 13.32 -8.53
N LEU A 412 -31.91 13.04 -7.74
CA LEU A 412 -30.59 13.69 -7.86
C LEU A 412 -29.61 12.89 -8.72
N TYR A 413 -29.69 11.56 -8.69
CA TYR A 413 -28.67 10.70 -9.27
C TYR A 413 -29.04 10.11 -10.63
N ALA A 414 -28.12 10.21 -11.59
CA ALA A 414 -28.27 9.74 -12.96
C ALA A 414 -28.58 8.24 -13.09
N TYR A 415 -28.12 7.40 -12.14
CA TYR A 415 -28.36 5.96 -12.16
C TYR A 415 -29.82 5.57 -11.86
N ASN A 416 -30.64 6.50 -11.32
CA ASN A 416 -32.07 6.27 -11.11
C ASN A 416 -32.92 6.57 -12.35
N LEU A 417 -32.34 7.15 -13.41
CA LEU A 417 -33.03 7.38 -14.67
C LEU A 417 -33.30 6.04 -15.40
N PRO A 418 -34.56 5.75 -15.80
CA PRO A 418 -34.88 4.53 -16.55
C PRO A 418 -34.11 4.39 -17.88
N SER A 419 -33.78 5.51 -18.52
CA SER A 419 -32.97 5.54 -19.75
C SER A 419 -31.52 5.10 -19.54
N PHE A 420 -30.98 5.30 -18.32
CA PHE A 420 -29.66 4.87 -17.87
C PHE A 420 -29.65 3.39 -17.45
N MET A 421 -30.77 2.88 -16.92
CA MET A 421 -30.91 1.46 -16.55
C MET A 421 -31.12 0.53 -17.76
N ARG A 422 -31.38 1.06 -18.96
CA ARG A 422 -31.64 0.25 -20.16
C ARG A 422 -30.34 -0.40 -20.67
N LYS A 423 -30.27 -1.73 -20.59
CA LYS A 423 -29.16 -2.54 -21.13
C LYS A 423 -29.15 -2.50 -22.66
N ARG A 424 -27.99 -2.22 -23.25
CA ARG A 424 -27.79 -2.15 -24.72
C ARG A 424 -26.64 -3.06 -25.18
N PRO A 425 -26.78 -4.39 -25.06
CA PRO A 425 -25.68 -5.33 -25.30
C PRO A 425 -25.14 -5.27 -26.74
N TRP A 426 -26.01 -5.09 -27.73
CA TRP A 426 -25.60 -5.03 -29.14
C TRP A 426 -24.85 -3.75 -29.50
N ARG A 427 -25.19 -2.64 -28.83
CA ARG A 427 -24.43 -1.40 -28.98
C ARG A 427 -23.02 -1.57 -28.42
N ALA A 428 -22.88 -2.23 -27.27
CA ALA A 428 -21.57 -2.57 -26.72
C ALA A 428 -20.75 -3.44 -27.68
N VAL A 429 -21.36 -4.46 -28.31
CA VAL A 429 -20.66 -5.27 -29.33
C VAL A 429 -20.19 -4.42 -30.51
N ALA A 430 -21.04 -3.53 -31.03
CA ALA A 430 -20.67 -2.64 -32.13
C ALA A 430 -19.55 -1.67 -31.74
N GLU A 431 -19.54 -1.16 -30.51
CA GLU A 431 -18.45 -0.33 -29.96
C GLU A 431 -17.14 -1.13 -29.85
N ASP A 432 -17.19 -2.39 -29.39
CA ASP A 432 -16.04 -3.30 -29.29
C ASP A 432 -15.39 -3.55 -30.66
N VAL A 433 -16.22 -3.90 -31.64
CA VAL A 433 -15.78 -4.06 -33.04
C VAL A 433 -15.23 -2.74 -33.57
N GLY A 434 -15.88 -1.62 -33.25
CA GLY A 434 -15.42 -0.29 -33.63
C GLY A 434 -14.05 0.08 -33.06
N ILE A 435 -13.76 -0.28 -31.81
CA ILE A 435 -12.45 -0.08 -31.17
C ILE A 435 -11.38 -0.86 -31.93
N ASN A 436 -11.61 -2.15 -32.19
CA ASN A 436 -10.64 -2.96 -32.92
C ASN A 436 -10.41 -2.48 -34.34
N LEU A 437 -11.46 -2.12 -35.07
CA LEU A 437 -11.30 -1.53 -36.39
C LEU A 437 -10.50 -0.23 -36.30
N LEU A 438 -10.84 0.68 -35.40
CA LEU A 438 -10.15 1.96 -35.28
C LEU A 438 -8.66 1.77 -35.00
N VAL A 439 -8.31 0.91 -34.05
CA VAL A 439 -6.91 0.64 -33.70
C VAL A 439 -6.20 -0.07 -34.85
N HIS A 440 -6.82 -1.09 -35.45
CA HIS A 440 -6.26 -1.82 -36.60
C HIS A 440 -5.97 -0.90 -37.79
N TYR A 441 -6.93 -0.04 -38.17
CA TYR A 441 -6.74 0.93 -39.25
C TYR A 441 -5.67 1.98 -38.89
N PHE A 442 -5.60 2.43 -37.63
CA PHE A 442 -4.57 3.35 -37.19
C PHE A 442 -3.17 2.70 -37.27
N ASP A 443 -3.01 1.50 -36.74
CA ASP A 443 -1.73 0.79 -36.73
C ASP A 443 -1.27 0.45 -38.15
N ARG A 444 -2.22 0.03 -39.00
CA ARG A 444 -1.93 -0.33 -40.40
C ARG A 444 -1.58 0.85 -41.29
N PHE A 445 -2.33 1.96 -41.20
CA PHE A 445 -2.21 3.06 -42.16
C PHE A 445 -1.45 4.28 -41.62
N VAL A 446 -1.42 4.49 -40.30
CA VAL A 446 -0.75 5.63 -39.67
C VAL A 446 0.61 5.23 -39.11
N LEU A 447 0.66 4.17 -38.28
CA LEU A 447 1.93 3.69 -37.71
C LEU A 447 2.69 2.79 -38.69
N ASN A 448 2.01 2.23 -39.69
CA ASN A 448 2.54 1.24 -40.62
C ASN A 448 3.23 0.08 -39.88
N ALA A 449 2.61 -0.40 -38.80
CA ALA A 449 3.13 -1.46 -37.96
C ALA A 449 3.06 -2.82 -38.69
N ASP A 450 4.12 -3.61 -38.59
CA ASP A 450 4.24 -4.88 -39.32
C ASP A 450 3.20 -5.91 -38.87
N TYR A 451 2.90 -5.99 -37.57
CA TYR A 451 1.91 -6.93 -37.01
C TYR A 451 0.48 -6.66 -37.50
N ALA A 452 0.13 -5.41 -37.82
CA ALA A 452 -1.22 -5.00 -38.24
C ALA A 452 -1.49 -5.23 -39.74
N GLN A 453 -0.50 -5.67 -40.52
CA GLN A 453 -0.64 -5.95 -41.95
C GLN A 453 -1.33 -7.29 -42.21
N THR A 454 -2.62 -7.37 -41.89
CA THR A 454 -3.42 -8.60 -41.98
C THR A 454 -4.10 -8.79 -43.34
N ASN A 455 -4.32 -10.05 -43.70
CA ASN A 455 -5.11 -10.48 -44.85
C ASN A 455 -5.86 -11.80 -44.53
N PHE A 456 -6.71 -12.28 -45.44
CA PHE A 456 -7.49 -13.50 -45.19
C PHE A 456 -6.63 -14.76 -44.99
N SER A 457 -5.43 -14.83 -45.58
CA SER A 457 -4.51 -15.94 -45.33
C SER A 457 -3.94 -15.89 -43.90
N THR A 458 -3.49 -14.74 -43.41
CA THR A 458 -2.94 -14.63 -42.05
C THR A 458 -4.00 -14.95 -41.00
N MET A 459 -5.23 -14.48 -41.20
CA MET A 459 -6.37 -14.84 -40.34
C MET A 459 -6.60 -16.36 -40.32
N ALA A 460 -6.60 -17.02 -41.49
CA ALA A 460 -6.78 -18.47 -41.58
C ALA A 460 -5.64 -19.25 -40.91
N ASP A 461 -4.42 -18.74 -40.98
CA ASP A 461 -3.25 -19.33 -40.34
C ASP A 461 -3.31 -19.21 -38.82
N ASN A 462 -3.81 -18.10 -38.27
CA ASN A 462 -4.03 -17.92 -36.83
C ASN A 462 -5.00 -18.97 -36.25
N PHE A 463 -6.07 -19.30 -36.99
CA PHE A 463 -6.98 -20.39 -36.61
C PHE A 463 -6.36 -21.79 -36.70
N ARG A 464 -5.31 -21.98 -37.51
CA ARG A 464 -4.62 -23.28 -37.66
C ARG A 464 -3.53 -23.50 -36.63
N ASN A 465 -2.74 -22.46 -36.34
CA ASN A 465 -1.55 -22.56 -35.49
C ASN A 465 -1.90 -22.54 -34.00
N GLY A 466 -3.01 -21.90 -33.61
CA GLY A 466 -3.46 -21.82 -32.22
C GLY A 466 -2.57 -20.93 -31.35
N PHE A 467 -2.69 -21.07 -30.03
CA PHE A 467 -2.07 -20.13 -29.09
C PHE A 467 -0.58 -20.37 -28.81
N VAL A 468 0.19 -19.29 -28.77
CA VAL A 468 1.59 -19.23 -28.30
C VAL A 468 1.74 -18.32 -27.07
N TRP A 469 2.95 -18.23 -26.52
CA TRP A 469 3.33 -17.14 -25.62
C TRP A 469 4.12 -16.15 -26.48
N ASP A 470 3.68 -14.91 -26.52
CA ASP A 470 4.29 -13.85 -27.32
C ASP A 470 5.67 -13.42 -26.78
N ASN A 471 6.28 -12.39 -27.35
CA ASN A 471 7.53 -11.80 -26.85
C ASN A 471 7.47 -10.26 -26.77
N ASP A 472 6.33 -9.69 -26.43
CA ASP A 472 6.18 -8.25 -26.27
C ASP A 472 6.84 -7.72 -24.99
N GLN A 473 7.06 -6.41 -24.99
CA GLN A 473 7.63 -5.65 -23.89
C GLN A 473 6.83 -5.77 -22.60
N PHE A 474 7.51 -5.63 -21.45
CA PHE A 474 6.87 -5.74 -20.14
C PHE A 474 5.73 -4.74 -19.94
N SER A 475 5.91 -3.49 -20.36
CA SER A 475 4.89 -2.45 -20.29
C SER A 475 3.67 -2.78 -21.18
N THR A 476 3.89 -3.42 -22.33
CA THR A 476 2.80 -3.85 -23.23
C THR A 476 1.97 -4.95 -22.56
N ASN A 477 2.60 -6.05 -22.15
CA ASN A 477 1.86 -7.22 -21.63
C ASN A 477 1.29 -7.03 -20.25
N GLN A 478 1.96 -6.23 -19.42
CA GLN A 478 1.56 -6.07 -18.03
C GLN A 478 0.78 -4.78 -17.77
N PHE A 479 0.67 -3.86 -18.75
CA PHE A 479 -0.17 -2.66 -18.63
C PHE A 479 -0.96 -2.28 -19.89
N ALA A 480 -0.36 -2.24 -21.09
CA ALA A 480 -1.07 -1.81 -22.30
C ALA A 480 -2.21 -2.77 -22.71
N HIS A 481 -1.99 -4.08 -22.68
CA HIS A 481 -3.03 -5.09 -22.88
C HIS A 481 -4.17 -4.97 -21.85
N PRO A 482 -3.89 -4.91 -20.53
CA PRO A 482 -4.90 -4.58 -19.52
C PRO A 482 -5.63 -3.27 -19.79
N TYR A 483 -4.91 -2.21 -20.20
CA TYR A 483 -5.54 -0.95 -20.58
C TYR A 483 -6.45 -1.14 -21.80
N HIS A 484 -6.04 -1.86 -22.84
CA HIS A 484 -6.90 -2.12 -23.99
C HIS A 484 -8.16 -2.91 -23.59
N GLY A 485 -7.99 -3.91 -22.74
CA GLY A 485 -9.10 -4.69 -22.17
C GLY A 485 -10.07 -3.86 -21.32
N ASN A 486 -9.58 -2.79 -20.69
CA ASN A 486 -10.40 -1.80 -20.01
C ASN A 486 -11.40 -1.14 -20.99
N LEU A 487 -10.97 -0.84 -22.22
CA LEU A 487 -11.82 -0.19 -23.22
C LEU A 487 -12.97 -1.12 -23.60
N TYR A 488 -12.68 -2.39 -23.90
CA TYR A 488 -13.69 -3.39 -24.20
C TYR A 488 -14.66 -3.63 -23.03
N PHE A 489 -14.13 -3.76 -21.80
CA PHE A 489 -14.97 -3.90 -20.61
C PHE A 489 -15.91 -2.70 -20.45
N ASN A 490 -15.40 -1.50 -20.74
CA ASN A 490 -16.14 -0.25 -20.65
C ASN A 490 -17.17 -0.04 -21.75
N THR A 491 -17.07 -0.70 -22.92
CA THR A 491 -18.16 -0.68 -23.92
C THR A 491 -19.43 -1.26 -23.31
N ALA A 492 -19.32 -2.37 -22.59
CA ALA A 492 -20.43 -3.01 -21.89
C ALA A 492 -20.89 -2.21 -20.66
N ARG A 493 -19.97 -1.76 -19.79
CA ARG A 493 -20.35 -1.02 -18.56
C ARG A 493 -21.05 0.30 -18.87
N ASN A 494 -20.57 1.05 -19.87
CA ASN A 494 -21.21 2.30 -20.30
C ASN A 494 -22.58 2.08 -20.97
N ASN A 495 -22.88 0.86 -21.43
CA ASN A 495 -24.16 0.46 -22.01
C ASN A 495 -25.11 -0.25 -21.01
N GLY A 496 -24.86 -0.10 -19.70
CA GLY A 496 -25.77 -0.52 -18.63
C GLY A 496 -25.63 -1.99 -18.20
N LEU A 497 -24.63 -2.72 -18.69
CA LEU A 497 -24.32 -4.06 -18.24
C LEU A 497 -23.59 -4.00 -16.88
N ASN A 498 -23.78 -5.00 -16.02
CA ASN A 498 -23.10 -5.09 -14.72
C ASN A 498 -21.68 -5.68 -14.87
N PHE A 499 -20.87 -5.60 -13.81
CA PHE A 499 -19.49 -6.09 -13.77
C PHE A 499 -19.31 -7.47 -14.41
N TRP A 500 -20.05 -8.48 -13.95
CA TRP A 500 -19.92 -9.85 -14.43
C TRP A 500 -20.31 -10.02 -15.90
N THR A 501 -21.36 -9.32 -16.34
CA THR A 501 -21.83 -9.37 -17.74
C THR A 501 -20.93 -8.59 -18.70
N SER A 502 -20.03 -7.75 -18.20
CA SER A 502 -19.07 -7.01 -19.01
C SER A 502 -17.78 -7.80 -19.31
N ILE A 503 -17.44 -8.81 -18.49
CA ILE A 503 -16.22 -9.63 -18.69
C ILE A 503 -16.17 -10.30 -20.09
N PRO A 504 -17.26 -10.89 -20.62
CA PRO A 504 -17.22 -11.51 -21.94
C PRO A 504 -16.89 -10.55 -23.08
N TYR A 505 -17.10 -9.23 -22.92
CA TYR A 505 -16.74 -8.23 -23.91
C TYR A 505 -15.23 -8.02 -23.95
N ALA A 506 -14.59 -7.89 -22.78
CA ALA A 506 -13.12 -7.85 -22.72
C ALA A 506 -12.46 -9.10 -23.33
N LEU A 507 -13.01 -10.29 -23.03
CA LEU A 507 -12.56 -11.54 -23.62
C LEU A 507 -12.81 -11.59 -25.14
N GLY A 508 -14.00 -11.18 -25.58
CA GLY A 508 -14.39 -11.20 -26.99
C GLY A 508 -13.59 -10.21 -27.83
N GLY A 509 -13.41 -8.98 -27.37
CA GLY A 509 -12.59 -7.96 -28.01
C GLY A 509 -11.14 -8.39 -28.13
N SER A 510 -10.57 -8.98 -27.07
CA SER A 510 -9.22 -9.53 -27.11
C SER A 510 -9.09 -10.68 -28.11
N LEU A 511 -9.97 -11.69 -28.06
CA LEU A 511 -9.96 -12.78 -29.05
C LEU A 511 -10.14 -12.27 -30.48
N MET A 512 -10.96 -11.23 -30.67
CA MET A 512 -11.13 -10.62 -31.99
C MET A 512 -9.83 -9.97 -32.49
N TRP A 513 -9.08 -9.31 -31.60
CA TRP A 513 -7.77 -8.74 -31.94
C TRP A 513 -6.75 -9.82 -32.31
N GLU A 514 -6.57 -10.82 -31.46
CA GLU A 514 -5.58 -11.89 -31.65
C GLU A 514 -5.79 -12.72 -32.93
N PHE A 515 -7.05 -13.02 -33.27
CA PHE A 515 -7.35 -13.88 -34.42
C PHE A 515 -7.56 -13.12 -35.74
N TRP A 516 -7.89 -11.82 -35.70
CA TRP A 516 -8.20 -11.04 -36.91
C TRP A 516 -7.42 -9.72 -37.05
N GLY A 517 -6.94 -9.14 -35.95
CA GLY A 517 -6.21 -7.89 -35.90
C GLY A 517 -4.72 -8.02 -36.20
N GLU A 518 -4.13 -9.19 -35.95
CA GLU A 518 -2.69 -9.42 -36.10
C GLU A 518 -2.36 -10.49 -37.14
N ASN A 519 -1.16 -10.40 -37.72
CA ASN A 519 -0.59 -11.44 -38.59
C ASN A 519 0.36 -12.38 -37.83
N GLU A 520 0.56 -12.13 -36.54
CA GLU A 520 1.30 -12.98 -35.61
C GLU A 520 0.38 -14.05 -34.99
N PRO A 521 0.93 -15.16 -34.47
CA PRO A 521 0.12 -16.21 -33.88
C PRO A 521 -0.58 -15.72 -32.60
N PRO A 522 -1.86 -16.08 -32.37
CA PRO A 522 -2.60 -15.67 -31.18
C PRO A 522 -1.86 -15.98 -29.89
N ALA A 523 -1.86 -15.07 -28.92
CA ALA A 523 -1.13 -15.20 -27.68
C ALA A 523 -2.04 -15.43 -26.46
N ILE A 524 -1.77 -16.50 -25.69
CA ILE A 524 -2.64 -16.86 -24.55
C ILE A 524 -2.48 -15.90 -23.38
N ASN A 525 -1.28 -15.36 -23.17
CA ASN A 525 -1.05 -14.38 -22.12
C ASN A 525 -1.76 -13.08 -22.40
N ASP A 526 -1.86 -12.65 -23.65
CA ASP A 526 -2.49 -11.37 -23.99
C ASP A 526 -3.99 -11.47 -23.86
N VAL A 527 -4.60 -12.62 -24.20
CA VAL A 527 -5.99 -12.91 -23.87
C VAL A 527 -6.27 -12.85 -22.36
N ILE A 528 -5.42 -13.48 -21.54
CA ILE A 528 -5.61 -13.50 -20.08
C ILE A 528 -5.36 -12.12 -19.48
N SER A 529 -4.29 -11.44 -19.90
CA SER A 529 -3.88 -10.12 -19.43
C SER A 529 -4.93 -9.05 -19.78
N THR A 530 -5.33 -9.01 -21.05
CA THR A 530 -6.37 -8.11 -21.56
C THR A 530 -7.70 -8.36 -20.86
N THR A 531 -8.10 -9.62 -20.65
CA THR A 531 -9.39 -9.91 -20.01
C THR A 531 -9.37 -9.63 -18.50
N CYS A 532 -8.44 -10.23 -17.76
CA CYS A 532 -8.42 -10.16 -16.29
C CYS A 532 -7.89 -8.82 -15.78
N GLY A 533 -6.81 -8.30 -16.37
CA GLY A 533 -6.32 -6.96 -16.06
C GLY A 533 -7.30 -5.87 -16.53
N GLY A 534 -7.91 -6.08 -17.71
CA GLY A 534 -8.90 -5.15 -18.26
C GLY A 534 -10.17 -5.01 -17.45
N MET A 535 -10.68 -6.08 -16.83
CA MET A 535 -11.84 -5.92 -15.93
C MET A 535 -11.49 -5.20 -14.62
N ALA A 536 -10.24 -5.30 -14.13
CA ALA A 536 -9.79 -4.56 -12.95
C ALA A 536 -9.68 -3.06 -13.24
N LEU A 537 -8.88 -2.70 -14.25
CA LEU A 537 -8.72 -1.31 -14.69
C LEU A 537 -10.05 -0.72 -15.16
N GLY A 538 -10.82 -1.50 -15.93
CA GLY A 538 -12.08 -1.07 -16.51
C GLY A 538 -13.10 -0.65 -15.47
N GLU A 539 -13.29 -1.43 -14.41
CA GLU A 539 -14.23 -1.09 -13.34
C GLU A 539 -13.75 0.10 -12.49
N VAL A 540 -12.45 0.19 -12.19
CA VAL A 540 -11.86 1.35 -11.51
C VAL A 540 -12.09 2.62 -12.32
N PHE A 541 -11.73 2.63 -13.61
CA PHE A 541 -11.93 3.77 -14.49
C PHE A 541 -13.39 4.12 -14.71
N TYR A 542 -14.28 3.12 -14.80
CA TYR A 542 -15.72 3.34 -14.85
C TYR A 542 -16.25 4.10 -13.63
N ARG A 543 -15.87 3.67 -12.42
CA ARG A 543 -16.34 4.28 -11.17
C ARG A 543 -15.69 5.63 -10.91
N THR A 544 -14.38 5.75 -11.13
CA THR A 544 -13.65 7.01 -10.92
C THR A 544 -14.10 8.07 -11.94
N SER A 545 -14.37 7.71 -13.20
CA SER A 545 -14.93 8.68 -14.18
C SER A 545 -16.30 9.20 -13.78
N ALA A 546 -17.08 8.45 -12.99
CA ALA A 546 -18.37 8.92 -12.47
C ALA A 546 -18.22 10.06 -11.45
N LEU A 547 -17.12 10.08 -10.69
CA LEU A 547 -16.83 11.12 -9.71
C LEU A 547 -16.69 12.51 -10.33
N ALA A 548 -16.18 12.55 -11.57
CA ALA A 548 -15.90 13.78 -12.30
C ALA A 548 -17.12 14.36 -13.04
N LEU A 549 -18.25 13.63 -13.16
CA LEU A 549 -19.39 14.07 -13.97
C LEU A 549 -20.48 14.79 -13.17
N ASP A 550 -20.93 15.94 -13.70
CA ASP A 550 -22.10 16.70 -13.20
C ASP A 550 -22.85 17.34 -14.38
N ASP A 551 -24.08 16.89 -14.64
CA ASP A 551 -24.95 17.38 -15.73
C ASP A 551 -25.63 18.73 -15.42
N SER A 552 -25.44 19.30 -14.23
CA SER A 552 -25.93 20.66 -13.93
C SER A 552 -25.00 21.76 -14.47
N LYS A 553 -23.75 21.41 -14.79
CA LYS A 553 -22.74 22.38 -15.22
C LYS A 553 -22.93 22.78 -16.68
N VAL A 554 -22.50 24.01 -17.01
CA VAL A 554 -22.49 24.58 -18.36
C VAL A 554 -21.14 25.24 -18.67
N GLY A 555 -20.82 25.47 -19.94
CA GLY A 555 -19.62 26.17 -20.37
C GLY A 555 -18.30 25.47 -20.01
N TRP A 556 -17.27 26.24 -19.63
CA TRP A 556 -15.95 25.72 -19.26
C TRP A 556 -15.96 24.71 -18.11
N PRO A 557 -16.72 24.91 -17.01
CA PRO A 557 -16.86 23.88 -15.99
C PRO A 557 -17.34 22.54 -16.55
N ARG A 558 -18.36 22.53 -17.42
CA ARG A 558 -18.85 21.30 -18.08
C ARG A 558 -17.76 20.63 -18.90
N PHE A 559 -17.03 21.40 -19.70
CA PHE A 559 -15.91 20.89 -20.49
C PHE A 559 -14.88 20.17 -19.62
N TRP A 560 -14.45 20.76 -18.50
CA TRP A 560 -13.46 20.14 -17.62
C TRP A 560 -13.97 18.86 -16.93
N HIS A 561 -15.27 18.79 -16.58
CA HIS A 561 -15.88 17.59 -16.02
C HIS A 561 -15.93 16.44 -17.05
N GLU A 562 -16.34 16.73 -18.28
CA GLU A 562 -16.35 15.74 -19.37
C GLU A 562 -14.94 15.32 -19.79
N LEU A 563 -13.98 16.25 -19.82
CA LEU A 563 -12.58 15.95 -20.13
C LEU A 563 -11.95 15.07 -19.05
N ALA A 564 -12.13 15.41 -17.77
CA ALA A 564 -11.61 14.61 -16.66
C ALA A 564 -12.22 13.20 -16.66
N ALA A 565 -13.53 13.08 -16.87
CA ALA A 565 -14.21 11.79 -17.00
C ALA A 565 -13.71 11.01 -18.24
N GLY A 566 -13.43 11.70 -19.35
CA GLY A 566 -12.95 11.10 -20.59
C GLY A 566 -11.49 10.65 -20.57
N ILE A 567 -10.61 11.34 -19.84
CA ILE A 567 -9.22 10.89 -19.61
C ILE A 567 -9.23 9.56 -18.85
N LEU A 568 -10.12 9.42 -17.88
CA LEU A 568 -10.27 8.19 -17.11
C LEU A 568 -10.98 7.09 -17.93
N ASN A 569 -12.04 7.44 -18.65
CA ASN A 569 -12.84 6.49 -19.43
C ASN A 569 -13.19 7.07 -20.82
N PRO A 570 -12.33 6.86 -21.82
CA PRO A 570 -12.53 7.40 -23.17
C PRO A 570 -13.82 6.92 -23.84
N VAL A 571 -14.17 5.64 -23.63
CA VAL A 571 -15.41 5.03 -24.16
C VAL A 571 -16.65 5.74 -23.60
N ARG A 572 -16.61 6.15 -22.33
CA ARG A 572 -17.70 6.92 -21.71
C ARG A 572 -17.86 8.28 -22.34
N LEU A 573 -16.76 9.03 -22.56
CA LEU A 573 -16.80 10.33 -23.23
C LEU A 573 -17.37 10.21 -24.64
N PHE A 574 -16.87 9.25 -25.43
CA PHE A 574 -17.37 8.97 -26.78
C PHE A 574 -18.87 8.70 -26.78
N ASN A 575 -19.33 7.82 -25.89
CA ASN A 575 -20.75 7.50 -25.77
C ASN A 575 -21.61 8.69 -25.39
N ARG A 576 -21.13 9.56 -24.50
CA ARG A 576 -21.83 10.78 -24.09
C ARG A 576 -21.89 11.81 -25.21
N ILE A 577 -20.84 11.95 -26.02
CA ILE A 577 -20.83 12.85 -27.19
C ILE A 577 -21.87 12.38 -28.21
N ILE A 578 -21.86 11.10 -28.58
CA ILE A 578 -22.75 10.55 -29.62
C ILE A 578 -24.21 10.51 -29.16
N THR A 579 -24.47 10.19 -27.90
CA THR A 579 -25.84 10.18 -27.36
C THR A 579 -26.40 11.58 -27.10
N GLY A 580 -25.55 12.61 -27.17
CA GLY A 580 -25.89 13.99 -26.85
C GLY A 580 -25.88 14.30 -25.35
N ASP A 581 -25.61 13.33 -24.48
CA ASP A 581 -25.59 13.52 -23.03
C ASP A 581 -24.45 14.45 -22.58
N ALA A 582 -23.32 14.49 -23.28
CA ALA A 582 -22.23 15.44 -23.00
C ALA A 582 -22.70 16.91 -23.09
N TRP A 583 -23.70 17.17 -23.92
CA TRP A 583 -24.24 18.51 -24.18
C TRP A 583 -25.56 18.80 -23.43
N ARG A 584 -26.17 17.77 -22.83
CA ARG A 584 -27.48 17.88 -22.19
C ARG A 584 -27.35 18.34 -20.75
N VAL A 585 -27.93 19.50 -20.45
CA VAL A 585 -28.02 20.05 -19.08
C VAL A 585 -29.24 19.46 -18.37
N ARG A 586 -29.07 18.98 -17.14
CA ARG A 586 -30.14 18.39 -16.32
C ARG A 586 -30.18 19.05 -14.95
N THR A 587 -31.38 19.41 -14.50
CA THR A 587 -31.64 19.96 -13.16
C THR A 587 -32.01 18.88 -12.13
N SER A 588 -32.35 17.68 -12.59
CA SER A 588 -32.56 16.46 -11.80
C SER A 588 -31.76 15.32 -12.45
N HIS A 589 -31.36 14.34 -11.65
CA HIS A 589 -30.58 13.17 -12.08
C HIS A 589 -29.27 13.57 -12.77
N ASN A 590 -28.61 14.58 -12.20
CA ASN A 590 -27.43 15.21 -12.77
C ASN A 590 -26.11 14.71 -12.16
N LEU A 591 -26.15 14.06 -10.99
CA LEU A 591 -24.97 13.54 -10.31
C LEU A 591 -24.79 12.05 -10.57
N TYR A 592 -23.54 11.60 -10.71
CA TYR A 592 -23.23 10.20 -11.03
C TYR A 592 -22.67 9.40 -9.84
N HIS A 593 -22.39 10.06 -8.72
CA HIS A 593 -21.85 9.45 -7.51
C HIS A 593 -22.48 10.01 -6.24
N ASP A 594 -22.74 9.16 -5.25
CA ASP A 594 -23.25 9.55 -3.93
C ASP A 594 -22.14 9.47 -2.88
N TYR A 595 -21.51 10.62 -2.58
CA TYR A 595 -20.41 10.74 -1.61
C TYR A 595 -20.81 10.38 -0.17
N ASN A 596 -22.10 10.39 0.17
CA ASN A 596 -22.53 10.02 1.52
C ASN A 596 -22.63 8.50 1.70
N ARG A 597 -23.02 7.80 0.63
CA ARG A 597 -23.16 6.35 0.66
C ARG A 597 -21.81 5.67 0.37
N ILE A 598 -21.05 6.24 -0.55
CA ILE A 598 -19.79 5.68 -1.03
C ILE A 598 -18.73 6.77 -0.85
N PRO A 599 -18.08 6.84 0.33
CA PRO A 599 -17.06 7.85 0.59
C PRO A 599 -15.87 7.67 -0.36
N VAL A 600 -15.17 8.76 -0.63
CA VAL A 600 -13.96 8.75 -1.47
C VAL A 600 -12.89 9.59 -0.80
N ASP A 601 -11.69 9.04 -0.66
CA ASP A 601 -10.49 9.77 -0.23
C ASP A 601 -9.48 9.70 -1.38
N ALA A 602 -9.14 10.87 -1.94
CA ALA A 602 -8.22 10.99 -3.06
C ALA A 602 -7.04 11.86 -2.66
N THR A 603 -5.84 11.43 -3.04
CA THR A 603 -4.59 12.14 -2.74
C THR A 603 -3.76 12.26 -4.01
N VAL A 604 -3.31 13.48 -4.30
CA VAL A 604 -2.34 13.74 -5.37
C VAL A 604 -1.00 14.11 -4.74
N MET A 605 0.06 13.49 -5.20
CA MET A 605 1.43 13.65 -4.71
C MET A 605 2.34 14.17 -5.81
N ILE A 606 3.28 15.04 -5.44
CA ILE A 606 4.43 15.42 -6.25
C ILE A 606 5.68 15.45 -5.38
N GLY A 607 6.77 14.81 -5.82
CA GLY A 607 7.99 14.72 -5.02
C GLY A 607 9.24 14.32 -5.80
N GLY A 608 10.40 14.55 -5.20
CA GLY A 608 11.66 14.04 -5.73
C GLY A 608 11.84 12.58 -5.33
N ARG A 609 12.01 11.70 -6.31
CA ARG A 609 12.26 10.26 -6.16
C ARG A 609 13.73 9.94 -6.39
N TYR A 610 14.32 9.17 -5.49
CA TYR A 610 15.66 8.61 -5.63
C TYR A 610 15.60 7.09 -5.58
N VAL A 611 16.16 6.44 -6.61
CA VAL A 611 16.31 4.97 -6.68
C VAL A 611 17.79 4.65 -6.54
N ALA A 612 18.15 3.92 -5.48
CA ALA A 612 19.53 3.60 -5.16
C ALA A 612 20.09 2.50 -6.08
N ASP A 613 21.38 2.57 -6.36
CA ASP A 613 22.12 1.50 -7.00
C ASP A 613 22.85 0.68 -5.93
N GLU A 614 22.52 -0.61 -5.79
CA GLU A 614 23.07 -1.52 -4.77
C GLU A 614 23.02 -0.96 -3.33
N ASN A 615 21.93 -0.27 -2.97
CA ASN A 615 21.77 0.43 -1.69
C ASN A 615 22.77 1.57 -1.42
N SER A 616 23.39 2.14 -2.45
CA SER A 616 24.23 3.34 -2.34
C SER A 616 23.39 4.61 -2.11
N ILE A 617 23.89 5.51 -1.24
CA ILE A 617 23.27 6.81 -0.95
C ILE A 617 23.62 7.86 -2.02
N ALA A 618 24.77 7.68 -2.69
CA ALA A 618 25.31 8.64 -3.65
C ALA A 618 25.15 8.20 -5.11
N ARG A 619 25.13 6.88 -5.39
CA ARG A 619 24.99 6.30 -6.73
C ARG A 619 23.56 5.81 -6.93
N GLY A 620 22.81 6.46 -7.83
CA GLY A 620 21.41 6.15 -8.05
C GLY A 620 20.73 7.10 -9.04
N SER A 621 19.52 6.75 -9.45
CA SER A 621 18.70 7.55 -10.36
C SER A 621 17.83 8.56 -9.60
N ARG A 622 17.80 9.81 -10.07
CA ARG A 622 16.96 10.89 -9.53
C ARG A 622 15.86 11.23 -10.53
N ASN A 623 14.60 11.24 -10.09
CA ASN A 623 13.44 11.48 -10.93
C ASN A 623 12.45 12.39 -10.21
N LEU A 624 11.62 13.09 -10.97
CA LEU A 624 10.42 13.72 -10.42
C LEU A 624 9.29 12.69 -10.45
N ARG A 625 8.59 12.48 -9.32
CA ARG A 625 7.48 11.53 -9.21
C ARG A 625 6.17 12.28 -8.99
N PHE A 626 5.14 11.86 -9.72
CA PHE A 626 3.75 12.21 -9.49
C PHE A 626 3.01 10.95 -9.01
N GLY A 627 2.22 11.07 -7.96
CA GLY A 627 1.45 9.96 -7.41
C GLY A 627 -0.03 10.31 -7.35
N PHE A 628 -0.88 9.32 -7.57
CA PHE A 628 -2.31 9.40 -7.33
C PHE A 628 -2.73 8.21 -6.47
N HIS A 629 -3.33 8.49 -5.32
CA HIS A 629 -3.92 7.50 -4.44
C HIS A 629 -5.43 7.74 -4.34
N LEU A 630 -6.21 6.67 -4.34
CA LEU A 630 -7.66 6.71 -4.26
C LEU A 630 -8.18 5.54 -3.42
N ASP A 631 -8.82 5.84 -2.29
CA ASP A 631 -9.70 4.93 -1.58
C ASP A 631 -11.14 5.23 -2.00
N TYR A 632 -11.79 4.28 -2.68
CA TYR A 632 -13.18 4.38 -3.10
C TYR A 632 -14.06 3.45 -2.26
N GLY A 633 -15.10 4.00 -1.64
CA GLY A 633 -16.09 3.28 -0.85
C GLY A 633 -15.68 2.96 0.58
N ASP A 634 -16.64 2.48 1.38
CA ASP A 634 -16.37 2.03 2.76
C ASP A 634 -16.08 0.51 2.77
N SER A 635 -14.86 0.18 3.17
CA SER A 635 -14.42 -1.20 3.35
C SER A 635 -15.20 -1.97 4.44
N TYR A 636 -15.98 -1.31 5.29
CA TYR A 636 -16.80 -1.93 6.33
C TYR A 636 -18.31 -1.65 6.20
N ALA A 637 -18.78 -1.24 5.02
CA ALA A 637 -20.20 -0.97 4.78
C ALA A 637 -21.10 -2.18 5.12
N ASP A 638 -22.26 -1.92 5.72
CA ASP A 638 -23.31 -2.91 5.97
C ASP A 638 -24.29 -2.93 4.80
N GLU A 639 -24.34 -4.04 4.05
CA GLU A 639 -25.36 -4.47 3.06
C GLU A 639 -24.74 -5.45 2.05
N PRO A 640 -25.50 -6.09 1.13
CA PRO A 640 -24.91 -7.02 0.17
C PRO A 640 -23.85 -6.31 -0.70
N THR A 641 -22.59 -6.73 -0.55
CA THR A 641 -21.48 -6.13 -1.29
C THR A 641 -21.61 -6.39 -2.79
N GLN A 642 -21.41 -5.35 -3.60
CA GLN A 642 -21.29 -5.49 -5.06
C GLN A 642 -19.82 -5.45 -5.47
N PRO A 643 -19.42 -6.07 -6.61
CA PRO A 643 -18.06 -5.94 -7.09
C PRO A 643 -17.63 -4.48 -7.26
N TYR A 644 -16.46 -4.15 -6.70
CA TYR A 644 -15.85 -2.82 -6.66
C TYR A 644 -16.70 -1.76 -5.96
N ASP A 645 -17.55 -2.16 -5.02
CA ASP A 645 -18.14 -1.22 -4.06
C ASP A 645 -17.11 -0.61 -3.10
N TYR A 646 -15.99 -1.31 -2.90
CA TYR A 646 -14.77 -0.85 -2.28
C TYR A 646 -13.57 -1.20 -3.17
N PHE A 647 -12.68 -0.23 -3.43
CA PHE A 647 -11.37 -0.49 -4.02
C PHE A 647 -10.33 0.55 -3.61
N THR A 648 -9.06 0.17 -3.70
CA THR A 648 -7.91 1.08 -3.59
C THR A 648 -7.18 1.15 -4.91
N ALA A 649 -6.68 2.33 -5.27
CA ALA A 649 -5.87 2.53 -6.45
C ALA A 649 -4.70 3.47 -6.15
N ASP A 650 -3.48 2.98 -6.33
CA ASP A 650 -2.24 3.74 -6.26
C ASP A 650 -1.56 3.72 -7.63
N ILE A 651 -1.25 4.88 -8.18
CA ILE A 651 -0.61 5.02 -9.49
C ILE A 651 0.54 6.01 -9.39
N GLY A 652 1.73 5.58 -9.81
CA GLY A 652 2.96 6.37 -9.84
C GLY A 652 3.44 6.66 -11.25
N PHE A 653 3.76 7.93 -11.50
CA PHE A 653 4.39 8.40 -12.73
C PHE A 653 5.74 9.06 -12.44
N ASN A 654 6.72 8.88 -13.32
CA ASN A 654 8.02 9.54 -13.25
C ASN A 654 8.30 10.41 -14.47
N VAL A 655 9.09 11.46 -14.25
CA VAL A 655 9.79 12.21 -15.29
C VAL A 655 11.28 12.14 -15.00
N GLY A 656 12.06 11.56 -15.92
CA GLY A 656 13.49 11.41 -15.75
C GLY A 656 14.08 10.23 -16.52
N THR A 657 14.93 9.46 -15.84
CA THR A 657 15.65 8.31 -16.42
C THR A 657 14.99 6.96 -16.13
N GLN A 658 13.96 6.95 -15.28
CA GLN A 658 13.16 5.77 -14.98
C GLN A 658 11.89 5.76 -15.85
N PRO A 659 11.21 4.59 -15.98
CA PRO A 659 10.00 4.47 -16.78
C PRO A 659 8.93 5.48 -16.38
N PHE A 660 8.21 6.02 -17.37
CA PHE A 660 7.17 7.03 -17.14
C PHE A 660 6.07 6.52 -16.22
N LEU A 661 5.57 5.30 -16.41
CA LEU A 661 4.70 4.62 -15.46
C LEU A 661 5.57 3.77 -14.54
N SER A 662 5.61 4.11 -13.25
CA SER A 662 6.50 3.46 -12.28
C SER A 662 5.85 2.29 -11.58
N ASP A 663 4.63 2.52 -11.11
CA ASP A 663 3.88 1.57 -10.33
C ASP A 663 2.37 1.76 -10.47
N VAL A 664 1.64 0.66 -10.42
CA VAL A 664 0.17 0.61 -10.33
C VAL A 664 -0.18 -0.46 -9.32
N HIS A 665 -0.97 -0.13 -8.29
CA HIS A 665 -1.51 -1.08 -7.32
C HIS A 665 -3.01 -0.91 -7.19
N LEU A 666 -3.76 -1.92 -7.60
CA LEU A 666 -5.21 -1.94 -7.49
C LEU A 666 -5.65 -3.14 -6.66
N ILE A 667 -6.54 -2.88 -5.70
CA ILE A 667 -7.21 -3.93 -4.93
C ILE A 667 -8.70 -3.64 -4.96
N GLY A 668 -9.47 -4.48 -5.66
CA GLY A 668 -10.92 -4.35 -5.78
C GLY A 668 -11.67 -5.44 -5.03
N ARG A 669 -12.63 -5.08 -4.18
CA ARG A 669 -13.48 -6.06 -3.50
C ARG A 669 -14.50 -6.66 -4.47
N LEU A 670 -14.42 -7.96 -4.74
CA LEU A 670 -15.43 -8.66 -5.54
C LEU A 670 -16.63 -9.11 -4.69
N TYR A 671 -16.35 -9.46 -3.44
CA TYR A 671 -17.32 -9.91 -2.45
C TYR A 671 -16.77 -9.63 -1.04
N GLY A 672 -17.63 -9.22 -0.11
CA GLY A 672 -17.26 -9.00 1.28
C GLY A 672 -18.37 -9.39 2.24
N HIS A 673 -17.99 -9.76 3.46
CA HIS A 673 -18.91 -10.09 4.53
C HIS A 673 -18.32 -9.76 5.90
N ASN A 674 -19.09 -9.04 6.72
CA ASN A 674 -18.68 -8.64 8.07
C ASN A 674 -18.62 -9.88 8.98
N ILE A 675 -17.45 -10.17 9.54
CA ILE A 675 -17.23 -11.28 10.49
C ILE A 675 -17.68 -10.89 11.88
N TYR A 676 -17.36 -9.65 12.27
CA TYR A 676 -17.66 -9.13 13.59
C TYR A 676 -17.88 -7.63 13.48
N GLU A 677 -18.98 -7.18 14.07
CA GLU A 677 -19.31 -5.77 14.13
C GLU A 677 -19.67 -5.40 15.57
N GLY A 678 -18.75 -4.72 16.24
CA GLY A 678 -18.99 -4.17 17.55
C GLY A 678 -18.68 -2.68 17.57
N LYS A 679 -19.20 -1.96 18.56
CA LYS A 679 -18.94 -0.52 18.79
C LYS A 679 -17.46 -0.14 18.90
N ARG A 680 -16.56 -1.14 18.98
CA ARG A 680 -15.17 -1.00 19.39
C ARG A 680 -14.19 -1.90 18.62
N PHE A 681 -14.63 -2.58 17.57
CA PHE A 681 -13.82 -3.38 16.65
C PHE A 681 -14.72 -3.84 15.49
N ARG A 682 -14.26 -3.68 14.25
CA ARG A 682 -14.93 -4.19 13.04
C ARG A 682 -13.97 -5.11 12.31
N ALA A 683 -14.46 -6.25 11.84
CA ALA A 683 -13.70 -7.18 11.02
C ALA A 683 -14.56 -7.67 9.86
N GLN A 684 -13.98 -7.67 8.67
CA GLN A 684 -14.59 -8.12 7.43
C GLN A 684 -13.66 -9.11 6.73
N TRP A 685 -14.20 -10.14 6.12
CA TRP A 685 -13.48 -10.93 5.13
C TRP A 685 -14.08 -10.72 3.74
N GLY A 686 -13.30 -10.94 2.70
CA GLY A 686 -13.80 -10.85 1.33
C GLY A 686 -12.94 -11.59 0.33
N ILE A 687 -13.39 -11.60 -0.92
CA ILE A 687 -12.60 -11.98 -2.09
C ILE A 687 -12.27 -10.70 -2.86
N PHE A 688 -11.00 -10.55 -3.18
CA PHE A 688 -10.44 -9.38 -3.81
C PHE A 688 -9.78 -9.76 -5.14
N GLN A 689 -9.89 -8.87 -6.10
CA GLN A 689 -9.09 -8.88 -7.31
C GLN A 689 -7.89 -7.95 -7.11
N HIS A 690 -6.72 -8.39 -7.56
CA HIS A 690 -5.48 -7.63 -7.48
C HIS A 690 -4.95 -7.36 -8.88
N PHE A 691 -4.39 -6.17 -9.06
CA PHE A 691 -3.60 -5.79 -10.22
C PHE A 691 -2.39 -4.99 -9.75
N ASP A 692 -1.19 -5.55 -9.86
CA ASP A 692 0.04 -4.81 -9.57
C ASP A 692 0.97 -4.75 -10.78
N TYR A 693 1.67 -3.63 -10.87
CA TYR A 693 2.71 -3.39 -11.84
C TYR A 693 3.84 -2.62 -11.15
N TYR A 694 5.06 -3.15 -11.21
CA TYR A 694 6.28 -2.46 -10.78
C TYR A 694 7.28 -2.46 -11.94
N ALA A 695 7.72 -1.28 -12.36
CA ALA A 695 8.72 -1.11 -13.40
C ALA A 695 9.90 -0.26 -12.92
N SER A 696 11.11 -0.68 -13.28
CA SER A 696 12.33 0.11 -13.11
C SER A 696 13.27 -0.11 -14.29
N ASP A 697 14.07 0.90 -14.61
CA ASP A 697 15.08 0.80 -15.68
C ASP A 697 16.50 0.82 -15.08
N SER A 698 17.47 0.44 -15.89
CA SER A 698 18.90 0.46 -15.65
C SER A 698 19.39 1.82 -15.14
N ILE A 699 20.26 1.77 -14.14
CA ILE A 699 20.87 2.97 -13.56
C ILE A 699 22.20 3.22 -14.31
N ARG A 700 22.37 4.44 -14.86
CA ARG A 700 23.59 4.80 -15.61
C ARG A 700 24.84 4.58 -14.75
N GLY A 701 25.79 3.79 -15.28
CA GLY A 701 27.05 3.47 -14.59
C GLY A 701 26.96 2.31 -13.60
N SER A 702 25.82 1.63 -13.51
CA SER A 702 25.64 0.39 -12.74
C SER A 702 25.88 -0.85 -13.61
N GLU A 703 26.42 -1.91 -13.01
CA GLU A 703 26.39 -3.26 -13.58
C GLU A 703 25.01 -3.92 -13.44
N MET A 704 24.13 -3.36 -12.60
CA MET A 704 22.75 -3.82 -12.40
C MET A 704 21.85 -3.33 -13.53
N LYS A 705 21.51 -4.24 -14.46
CA LYS A 705 20.43 -4.05 -15.42
C LYS A 705 19.08 -4.29 -14.71
N ASN A 706 18.24 -3.27 -14.59
CA ASN A 706 16.94 -3.23 -13.89
C ASN A 706 16.93 -3.79 -12.46
N PRO A 707 16.84 -2.92 -11.43
CA PRO A 707 16.85 -3.38 -10.05
C PRO A 707 15.65 -4.29 -9.73
N PHE A 708 14.45 -4.00 -10.25
CA PHE A 708 13.24 -4.81 -10.07
C PHE A 708 12.20 -4.59 -11.18
N GLU A 709 11.57 -5.67 -11.65
CA GLU A 709 10.33 -5.60 -12.42
C GLU A 709 9.47 -6.80 -12.03
N ILE A 710 8.21 -6.54 -11.67
CA ILE A 710 7.24 -7.59 -11.39
C ILE A 710 5.82 -7.09 -11.65
N SER A 711 4.95 -7.99 -12.06
CA SER A 711 3.52 -7.71 -12.18
C SER A 711 2.67 -8.85 -11.66
N GLU A 712 1.47 -8.48 -11.20
CA GLU A 712 0.38 -9.36 -10.81
C GLU A 712 -0.82 -8.99 -11.68
N THR A 713 -0.83 -9.43 -12.93
CA THR A 713 -1.77 -8.91 -13.95
C THR A 713 -3.13 -9.61 -13.91
N ALA A 714 -3.15 -10.87 -13.50
CA ALA A 714 -4.39 -11.63 -13.29
C ALA A 714 -4.34 -12.37 -11.97
N ALA A 715 -4.96 -11.81 -10.92
CA ALA A 715 -4.93 -12.45 -9.62
C ALA A 715 -6.11 -12.15 -8.71
N PHE A 716 -6.39 -13.13 -7.85
CA PHE A 716 -7.55 -13.15 -6.97
C PHE A 716 -7.20 -13.81 -5.65
N GLY A 717 -7.79 -13.31 -4.56
CA GLY A 717 -7.41 -13.76 -3.24
C GLY A 717 -8.42 -13.45 -2.15
N PRO A 718 -8.51 -14.26 -1.08
CA PRO A 718 -9.17 -13.83 0.13
C PRO A 718 -8.41 -12.68 0.81
N GLY A 719 -9.17 -11.79 1.44
CA GLY A 719 -8.67 -10.73 2.30
C GLY A 719 -9.39 -10.67 3.64
N LEU A 720 -8.69 -10.23 4.68
CA LEU A 720 -9.20 -9.96 6.02
C LEU A 720 -8.88 -8.50 6.37
N LEU A 721 -9.92 -7.71 6.58
CA LEU A 721 -9.84 -6.29 6.91
C LEU A 721 -10.31 -6.10 8.36
N MET A 722 -9.52 -5.40 9.15
CA MET A 722 -9.78 -5.17 10.57
C MET A 722 -9.61 -3.69 10.89
N GLN A 723 -10.60 -3.11 11.55
CA GLN A 723 -10.59 -1.72 11.99
C GLN A 723 -10.83 -1.61 13.49
N PHE A 724 -10.02 -0.76 14.11
CA PHE A 724 -10.09 -0.43 15.52
C PHE A 724 -10.64 0.98 15.73
N PRO A 725 -11.37 1.22 16.83
CA PRO A 725 -11.99 2.50 17.11
C PRO A 725 -10.93 3.55 17.40
N ALA A 726 -11.27 4.81 17.11
CA ALA A 726 -10.50 5.97 17.54
C ALA A 726 -10.26 5.89 19.06
N THR A 727 -9.00 5.78 19.47
CA THR A 727 -8.60 5.66 20.87
C THR A 727 -7.36 6.53 21.07
N GLY A 728 -7.35 7.35 22.13
CA GLY A 728 -6.29 8.33 22.37
C GLY A 728 -6.08 9.28 21.18
N SER A 729 -4.84 9.30 20.69
CA SER A 729 -4.41 10.14 19.56
C SER A 729 -4.64 9.52 18.19
N LEU A 730 -4.91 8.22 18.11
CA LEU A 730 -5.33 7.56 16.87
C LEU A 730 -6.80 7.92 16.57
N SER A 731 -7.04 8.46 15.38
CA SER A 731 -8.39 8.59 14.80
C SER A 731 -8.82 7.29 14.13
N LEU A 732 -7.87 6.55 13.55
CA LEU A 732 -8.13 5.30 12.85
C LEU A 732 -6.91 4.39 12.92
N LEU A 733 -7.14 3.11 13.18
CA LEU A 733 -6.15 2.05 13.02
C LEU A 733 -6.79 0.92 12.20
N GLU A 734 -6.14 0.57 11.10
CA GLU A 734 -6.57 -0.51 10.21
C GLU A 734 -5.44 -1.48 9.94
N GLN A 735 -5.80 -2.75 9.86
CA GLN A 735 -4.94 -3.83 9.42
C GLN A 735 -5.68 -4.61 8.32
N LYS A 736 -5.13 -4.60 7.12
CA LYS A 736 -5.67 -5.33 5.97
C LYS A 736 -4.66 -6.39 5.54
N LEU A 737 -5.12 -7.63 5.38
CA LEU A 737 -4.30 -8.79 5.06
C LEU A 737 -4.89 -9.46 3.83
N TYR A 738 -4.06 -9.76 2.84
CA TYR A 738 -4.47 -10.40 1.60
C TYR A 738 -3.53 -11.56 1.28
N VAL A 739 -4.11 -12.63 0.73
CA VAL A 739 -3.36 -13.75 0.14
C VAL A 739 -3.94 -13.97 -1.24
N ASN A 740 -3.13 -13.87 -2.28
CA ASN A 740 -3.60 -13.91 -3.67
C ASN A 740 -2.93 -15.05 -4.45
N GLY A 741 -3.73 -15.70 -5.29
CA GLY A 741 -3.26 -16.62 -6.31
C GLY A 741 -3.05 -15.85 -7.61
N ILE A 742 -1.83 -15.86 -8.12
CA ILE A 742 -1.43 -15.17 -9.34
C ILE A 742 -1.58 -16.16 -10.49
N LEU A 743 -2.60 -15.96 -11.33
CA LEU A 743 -2.83 -16.78 -12.51
C LEU A 743 -1.84 -16.44 -13.63
N LEU A 744 -1.56 -15.15 -13.79
CA LEU A 744 -0.59 -14.62 -14.75
C LEU A 744 0.10 -13.39 -14.15
N GLY A 745 1.42 -13.37 -14.21
CA GLY A 745 2.27 -12.25 -13.88
C GLY A 745 3.59 -12.31 -14.64
N GLY A 746 4.34 -11.21 -14.62
CA GLY A 746 5.66 -11.11 -15.20
C GLY A 746 6.70 -10.83 -14.11
N SER A 747 7.94 -11.29 -14.30
CA SER A 747 9.08 -10.95 -13.44
C SER A 747 10.35 -10.80 -14.27
N LYS A 748 11.21 -9.84 -13.94
CA LYS A 748 12.48 -9.62 -14.64
C LYS A 748 13.25 -10.92 -14.90
N SER A 749 13.76 -11.07 -16.13
CA SER A 749 14.76 -12.09 -16.47
C SER A 749 16.12 -11.45 -16.67
N ASP A 750 17.17 -12.12 -16.18
CA ASP A 750 18.56 -11.68 -16.25
C ASP A 750 19.29 -12.25 -17.48
N TYR A 751 18.71 -13.24 -18.15
CA TYR A 751 19.35 -13.99 -19.25
C TYR A 751 18.47 -14.08 -20.51
N TYR A 752 17.15 -14.05 -20.37
CA TYR A 752 16.22 -14.05 -21.50
C TYR A 752 16.17 -12.68 -22.18
N HIS A 753 16.54 -12.65 -23.45
CA HIS A 753 16.42 -11.48 -24.33
C HIS A 753 16.09 -11.95 -25.74
N ILE A 754 14.80 -12.03 -26.08
CA ILE A 754 14.33 -12.47 -27.40
C ILE A 754 13.35 -11.42 -27.92
N ILE A 755 13.65 -10.88 -29.10
CA ILE A 755 12.96 -9.70 -29.67
C ILE A 755 13.03 -8.55 -28.65
N ASP A 756 11.89 -8.19 -28.06
CA ASP A 756 11.75 -7.07 -27.15
C ASP A 756 11.47 -7.52 -25.71
N ARG A 757 11.31 -8.83 -25.45
CA ARG A 757 11.03 -9.37 -24.13
C ARG A 757 12.29 -9.71 -23.35
N ASP A 758 12.38 -9.15 -22.15
CA ASP A 758 13.47 -9.34 -21.19
C ASP A 758 13.00 -9.78 -19.79
N TYR A 759 11.80 -10.36 -19.72
CA TYR A 759 11.16 -10.84 -18.50
C TYR A 759 10.54 -12.23 -18.70
N ASN A 760 10.33 -12.93 -17.60
CA ASN A 760 9.67 -14.22 -17.57
C ASN A 760 8.20 -14.05 -17.20
N ILE A 761 7.34 -14.81 -17.87
CA ILE A 761 5.92 -14.95 -17.54
C ILE A 761 5.76 -16.14 -16.60
N GLY A 762 4.82 -16.04 -15.67
CA GLY A 762 4.59 -17.11 -14.71
C GLY A 762 3.26 -17.03 -13.98
N SER A 763 3.05 -18.03 -13.14
CA SER A 763 1.95 -18.05 -12.18
C SER A 763 2.49 -18.41 -10.81
N GLY A 764 1.75 -18.09 -9.76
CA GLY A 764 2.22 -18.30 -8.40
C GLY A 764 1.30 -17.73 -7.35
N PHE A 765 1.87 -17.17 -6.29
CA PHE A 765 1.11 -16.59 -5.19
C PHE A 765 1.80 -15.35 -4.64
N GLY A 766 1.03 -14.53 -3.95
CA GLY A 766 1.56 -13.46 -3.13
C GLY A 766 0.81 -13.32 -1.81
N TRP A 767 1.29 -12.40 -1.00
CA TRP A 767 0.55 -11.90 0.15
C TRP A 767 0.86 -10.43 0.36
N LYS A 768 -0.11 -9.71 0.91
CA LYS A 768 -0.01 -8.27 1.18
C LYS A 768 -0.50 -7.97 2.58
N SER A 769 0.19 -7.08 3.27
CA SER A 769 -0.17 -6.56 4.58
C SER A 769 -0.12 -5.04 4.53
N ASN A 770 -1.25 -4.39 4.77
CA ASN A 770 -1.36 -2.95 4.90
C ASN A 770 -1.73 -2.61 6.35
N THR A 771 -0.88 -1.83 7.01
CA THR A 771 -1.13 -1.30 8.35
C THR A 771 -1.26 0.20 8.26
N ARG A 772 -2.45 0.75 8.48
CA ARG A 772 -2.72 2.20 8.41
C ARG A 772 -3.03 2.76 9.78
N MET A 773 -2.28 3.79 10.16
CA MET A 773 -2.43 4.54 11.40
C MET A 773 -2.68 6.00 11.08
N ASN A 774 -3.84 6.54 11.46
CA ASN A 774 -4.15 7.95 11.34
C ASN A 774 -4.05 8.60 12.72
N PHE A 775 -3.11 9.53 12.86
CA PHE A 775 -2.92 10.32 14.07
C PHE A 775 -3.61 11.68 13.91
N LYS A 776 -4.50 12.03 14.84
CA LYS A 776 -5.36 13.23 14.78
C LYS A 776 -4.58 14.51 14.47
N ASN A 777 -3.43 14.71 15.11
CA ASN A 777 -2.67 15.97 15.06
C ASN A 777 -1.33 15.89 14.31
N PHE A 778 -0.92 14.70 13.85
CA PHE A 778 0.39 14.50 13.21
C PHE A 778 0.28 14.14 11.74
N GLY A 779 -0.66 13.26 11.39
CA GLY A 779 -0.84 12.76 10.02
C GLY A 779 -0.95 11.24 9.98
N ASN A 780 -0.60 10.63 8.86
CA ASN A 780 -0.78 9.20 8.63
C ASN A 780 0.56 8.47 8.61
N PHE A 781 0.59 7.26 9.13
CA PHE A 781 1.67 6.31 8.90
C PHE A 781 1.08 5.03 8.32
N ILE A 782 1.59 4.63 7.17
CA ILE A 782 1.14 3.45 6.44
C ILE A 782 2.35 2.54 6.27
N LEU A 783 2.22 1.25 6.58
CA LEU A 783 3.21 0.24 6.23
C LEU A 783 2.57 -0.76 5.28
N ASN A 784 3.04 -0.73 4.04
CA ASN A 784 2.74 -1.73 3.03
C ASN A 784 3.87 -2.76 3.01
N VAL A 785 3.50 -4.04 3.07
CA VAL A 785 4.45 -5.13 2.83
C VAL A 785 3.82 -6.12 1.88
N GLU A 786 4.55 -6.40 0.81
CA GLU A 786 4.06 -7.19 -0.30
C GLU A 786 5.13 -8.23 -0.65
N TYR A 787 4.69 -9.46 -0.89
CA TYR A 787 5.55 -10.53 -1.31
C TYR A 787 4.94 -11.25 -2.49
N TYR A 788 5.78 -11.55 -3.47
CA TYR A 788 5.42 -12.22 -4.69
C TYR A 788 6.33 -13.41 -4.89
N ARG A 789 5.75 -14.51 -5.34
CA ARG A 789 6.50 -15.67 -5.82
C ARG A 789 5.89 -16.19 -7.10
N LEU A 790 6.67 -16.17 -8.17
CA LEU A 790 6.27 -16.57 -9.51
C LEU A 790 7.12 -17.73 -9.99
N TRP A 791 6.47 -18.71 -10.62
CA TRP A 791 7.12 -19.81 -11.31
C TRP A 791 6.90 -19.69 -12.80
N THR A 792 8.00 -19.79 -13.54
CA THR A 792 8.00 -19.93 -14.99
C THR A 792 8.05 -21.41 -15.32
N TRP A 793 6.92 -21.95 -15.77
CA TRP A 793 6.70 -23.39 -15.91
C TRP A 793 7.31 -23.94 -17.18
N LYS A 794 7.09 -23.22 -18.29
CA LYS A 794 7.58 -23.59 -19.63
C LYS A 794 8.74 -22.69 -20.01
N GLY A 795 9.94 -23.08 -19.63
CA GLY A 795 11.14 -22.33 -19.94
C GLY A 795 11.78 -22.72 -21.27
N PHE A 796 12.64 -21.82 -21.72
CA PHE A 796 13.45 -21.91 -22.94
C PHE A 796 14.68 -22.83 -22.78
N GLU A 797 15.02 -23.63 -23.80
CA GLU A 797 16.22 -24.47 -23.84
C GLU A 797 17.08 -24.16 -25.08
N LYS A 798 18.42 -24.25 -24.98
CA LYS A 798 19.35 -23.89 -26.07
C LYS A 798 19.06 -24.56 -27.42
N LYS A 799 18.56 -25.79 -27.39
CA LYS A 799 18.19 -26.58 -28.58
C LYS A 799 17.09 -25.92 -29.43
N ASP A 800 16.30 -25.02 -28.84
CA ASP A 800 15.17 -24.38 -29.51
C ASP A 800 15.62 -23.27 -30.47
N ILE A 801 16.75 -22.59 -30.22
CA ILE A 801 17.35 -21.58 -31.14
C ILE A 801 18.13 -22.25 -32.27
N GLU A 802 18.80 -23.36 -31.96
CA GLU A 802 19.68 -24.07 -32.90
C GLU A 802 18.89 -24.88 -33.95
N ALA A 803 17.55 -24.85 -33.88
CA ALA A 803 16.69 -25.46 -34.88
C ALA A 803 16.83 -24.74 -36.23
N PRO A 804 16.98 -25.47 -37.36
CA PRO A 804 17.16 -24.87 -38.69
C PRO A 804 16.05 -23.91 -39.13
N ASP A 805 14.83 -24.10 -38.58
CA ASP A 805 13.61 -23.33 -38.91
C ASP A 805 13.17 -22.41 -37.74
N PHE A 806 14.09 -21.99 -36.86
CA PHE A 806 13.76 -21.15 -35.71
C PHE A 806 13.14 -19.81 -36.13
N ASN A 807 11.86 -19.61 -35.82
CA ASN A 807 11.18 -18.33 -35.92
C ASN A 807 10.84 -17.83 -34.50
N PRO A 808 11.43 -16.72 -34.04
CA PRO A 808 11.22 -16.21 -32.69
C PRO A 808 9.77 -15.80 -32.41
N LEU A 809 8.96 -15.48 -33.44
CA LEU A 809 7.52 -15.17 -33.30
C LEU A 809 6.69 -16.40 -32.94
N PHE A 810 7.17 -17.61 -33.24
CA PHE A 810 6.49 -18.87 -32.91
C PHE A 810 7.09 -19.54 -31.67
N LEU A 811 8.00 -18.86 -30.97
CA LEU A 811 8.64 -19.39 -29.78
C LEU A 811 7.64 -19.46 -28.62
N ASN A 812 7.06 -20.64 -28.44
CA ASN A 812 6.09 -20.92 -27.40
C ASN A 812 6.80 -21.21 -26.05
N ALA A 813 7.42 -20.20 -25.44
CA ALA A 813 8.07 -20.27 -24.13
C ALA A 813 7.67 -19.09 -23.25
N GLN A 814 7.64 -19.29 -21.93
CA GLN A 814 7.33 -18.25 -20.94
C GLN A 814 8.57 -17.44 -20.51
N GLY A 815 9.72 -17.64 -21.16
CA GLY A 815 11.02 -17.08 -20.74
C GLY A 815 11.97 -18.16 -20.21
N ASP A 816 12.87 -17.80 -19.31
CA ASP A 816 13.77 -18.75 -18.63
C ASP A 816 13.04 -19.52 -17.54
N LYS A 817 13.25 -20.84 -17.51
CA LYS A 817 12.70 -21.68 -16.43
C LYS A 817 13.27 -21.22 -15.09
N SER A 818 12.41 -20.63 -14.25
CA SER A 818 12.84 -19.95 -13.04
C SER A 818 11.78 -19.90 -11.93
N ASN A 819 12.23 -19.54 -10.73
CA ASN A 819 11.42 -19.22 -9.55
C ASN A 819 11.86 -17.84 -9.04
N ALA A 820 11.06 -16.82 -9.35
CA ALA A 820 11.31 -15.44 -8.98
C ALA A 820 10.56 -15.08 -7.69
N GLN A 821 11.24 -14.36 -6.81
CA GLN A 821 10.70 -13.83 -5.56
C GLN A 821 10.97 -12.33 -5.47
N LEU A 822 9.98 -11.57 -5.04
CA LEU A 822 10.14 -10.17 -4.69
C LEU A 822 9.48 -9.90 -3.34
N LEU A 823 10.24 -9.29 -2.42
CA LEU A 823 9.72 -8.70 -1.19
C LEU A 823 9.82 -7.17 -1.31
N VAL A 824 8.69 -6.49 -1.07
CA VAL A 824 8.58 -5.04 -1.02
C VAL A 824 8.16 -4.64 0.39
N ILE A 825 8.93 -3.76 1.02
CA ILE A 825 8.59 -3.14 2.31
C ILE A 825 8.53 -1.63 2.09
N ALA A 826 7.34 -1.06 2.12
CA ALA A 826 7.08 0.32 1.76
C ALA A 826 6.40 1.10 2.91
N PRO A 827 7.17 1.67 3.86
CA PRO A 827 6.66 2.64 4.82
C PRO A 827 6.38 4.00 4.17
N VAL A 828 5.22 4.57 4.48
CA VAL A 828 4.79 5.91 4.10
C VAL A 828 4.48 6.71 5.36
N ALA A 829 5.10 7.88 5.49
CA ALA A 829 4.76 8.86 6.51
C ALA A 829 4.21 10.11 5.84
N GLU A 830 2.97 10.46 6.18
CA GLU A 830 2.32 11.71 5.78
C GLU A 830 2.21 12.61 6.99
N ILE A 831 2.82 13.78 6.92
CA ILE A 831 2.84 14.77 7.99
C ILE A 831 1.92 15.91 7.59
N LYS A 832 0.89 16.17 8.40
CA LYS A 832 -0.07 17.24 8.14
C LYS A 832 0.58 18.61 8.33
N VAL A 833 0.52 19.46 7.31
CA VAL A 833 1.04 20.84 7.35
C VAL A 833 -0.12 21.86 7.45
N GLY A 834 -1.20 21.66 6.70
CA GLY A 834 -2.43 22.47 6.78
C GLY A 834 -3.18 22.61 5.45
N ASN A 835 -4.49 22.92 5.50
CA ASN A 835 -5.34 23.17 4.32
C ASN A 835 -5.29 22.05 3.25
N GLY A 836 -5.33 20.78 3.68
CA GLY A 836 -5.23 19.62 2.78
C GLY A 836 -3.80 19.26 2.33
N TRP A 837 -2.82 20.12 2.58
CA TRP A 837 -1.42 19.87 2.25
C TRP A 837 -0.68 19.09 3.33
N ASN A 838 -0.04 18.01 2.90
CA ASN A 838 0.79 17.13 3.70
C ASN A 838 2.20 17.06 3.10
N ILE A 839 3.21 16.86 3.94
CA ILE A 839 4.54 16.41 3.50
C ILE A 839 4.49 14.88 3.50
N ILE A 840 4.85 14.27 2.38
CA ILE A 840 4.91 12.81 2.25
C ILE A 840 6.36 12.36 2.15
N ILE A 841 6.69 11.35 2.94
CA ILE A 841 7.95 10.63 2.89
C ILE A 841 7.58 9.17 2.63
N HIS A 842 7.88 8.72 1.42
CA HIS A 842 7.66 7.34 0.99
C HIS A 842 9.02 6.67 0.85
N GLY A 843 9.27 5.63 1.64
CA GLY A 843 10.41 4.74 1.45
C GLY A 843 9.91 3.40 0.92
N ALA A 844 10.65 2.78 0.01
CA ALA A 844 10.37 1.40 -0.41
C ALA A 844 11.68 0.61 -0.48
N PHE A 845 11.72 -0.57 0.12
CA PHE A 845 12.84 -1.49 0.03
C PHE A 845 12.43 -2.70 -0.80
N TYR A 846 13.24 -3.03 -1.81
CA TYR A 846 13.02 -4.12 -2.74
C TYR A 846 14.11 -5.18 -2.56
N ASN A 847 13.70 -6.43 -2.38
CA ASN A 847 14.61 -7.57 -2.36
C ASN A 847 14.12 -8.60 -3.38
N ARG A 848 14.89 -8.78 -4.45
CA ARG A 848 14.61 -9.72 -5.53
C ARG A 848 15.56 -10.90 -5.47
N LEU A 849 15.01 -12.10 -5.57
CA LEU A 849 15.79 -13.34 -5.70
C LEU A 849 15.17 -14.19 -6.81
N THR A 850 15.96 -14.48 -7.85
CA THR A 850 15.53 -15.35 -8.94
C THR A 850 16.42 -16.58 -9.01
N HIS A 851 15.80 -17.75 -8.89
CA HIS A 851 16.46 -19.03 -9.09
C HIS A 851 16.20 -19.52 -10.51
N TYR A 852 17.25 -19.71 -11.29
CA TYR A 852 17.16 -20.22 -12.65
C TYR A 852 17.50 -21.71 -12.70
N ALA A 853 16.84 -22.47 -13.56
CA ALA A 853 17.13 -23.90 -13.70
C ALA A 853 18.45 -24.16 -14.44
N TYR A 854 18.77 -23.32 -15.43
CA TYR A 854 19.87 -23.53 -16.38
C TYR A 854 20.92 -22.42 -16.35
N HIS A 855 20.74 -21.41 -15.50
CA HIS A 855 21.62 -20.24 -15.37
C HIS A 855 21.97 -19.99 -13.90
N PRO A 856 23.02 -19.21 -13.61
CA PRO A 856 23.33 -18.79 -12.25
C PRO A 856 22.17 -18.02 -11.62
N ASN A 857 21.94 -18.23 -10.32
CA ASN A 857 20.93 -17.47 -9.58
C ASN A 857 21.32 -16.00 -9.46
N LYS A 858 20.32 -15.12 -9.43
CA LYS A 858 20.53 -13.67 -9.26
C LYS A 858 19.84 -13.16 -8.01
N HIS A 859 20.56 -12.35 -7.24
CA HIS A 859 20.04 -11.57 -6.12
C HIS A 859 20.23 -10.08 -6.41
N SER A 860 19.23 -9.28 -6.08
CA SER A 860 19.27 -7.83 -6.18
C SER A 860 18.56 -7.22 -4.97
N SER A 861 19.13 -6.14 -4.42
CA SER A 861 18.49 -5.34 -3.40
C SER A 861 18.68 -3.87 -3.68
N THR A 862 17.61 -3.10 -3.58
CA THR A 862 17.63 -1.65 -3.73
C THR A 862 16.62 -1.01 -2.78
N TYR A 863 16.73 0.30 -2.60
CA TYR A 863 15.69 1.09 -1.98
C TYR A 863 15.35 2.31 -2.83
N GLU A 864 14.13 2.76 -2.65
CA GLU A 864 13.61 4.03 -3.12
C GLU A 864 13.34 4.95 -1.93
N LEU A 865 13.62 6.23 -2.12
CA LEU A 865 13.15 7.30 -1.26
C LEU A 865 12.48 8.37 -2.10
N THR A 866 11.21 8.65 -1.80
CA THR A 866 10.50 9.80 -2.34
C THR A 866 10.11 10.76 -1.23
N VAL A 867 10.45 12.03 -1.41
CA VAL A 867 10.07 13.13 -0.50
C VAL A 867 9.35 14.20 -1.30
N GLY A 868 8.16 14.60 -0.85
CA GLY A 868 7.31 15.50 -1.61
C GLY A 868 6.18 16.14 -0.81
N GLY A 869 5.33 16.85 -1.55
CA GLY A 869 4.05 17.35 -1.06
C GLY A 869 2.91 16.49 -1.57
N ALA A 870 1.90 16.28 -0.74
CA ALA A 870 0.66 15.63 -1.08
C ALA A 870 -0.53 16.55 -0.76
N PHE A 871 -1.57 16.50 -1.58
CA PHE A 871 -2.82 17.21 -1.36
C PHE A 871 -3.96 16.21 -1.26
N HIS A 872 -4.67 16.22 -0.13
CA HIS A 872 -5.86 15.41 0.13
C HIS A 872 -7.11 16.20 -0.25
N PHE A 873 -7.98 15.59 -1.06
CA PHE A 873 -9.20 16.21 -1.59
C PHE A 873 -10.41 16.06 -0.66
#